data_AF-A0A2V8GAV2-F1
#
_entry.id   AF-A0A2V8GAV2-F1
#
_cell.length_a   1.000
_cell.length_b   1.000
_cell.length_c   1.000
_cell.angle_alpha   90.00
_cell.angle_beta   90.00
_cell.angle_gamma   90.00
#
_symmetry.space_group_name_H-M   'P 1'
#
loop_
_entity.id
_entity.type
_entity.pdbx_description
1 polymer ?
#
loop_
_entity_poly.entity_id
_entity_poly.type
_entity_poly.pdbx_seq_one_letter_code
_entity_poly.pdbx_strand_id
1 'polypeptide(L)'
;MKRLIRHSSLVAAVCVLSADLPSGPLAGQRVELRGLASLYDVAAGAVRDTNGDGLADAVAARVIVPADPTIEDVQAAANIAGRLGFETMALTLPIVLKASDVAQPASVTVPILIGRGNAFTKTLIDHGVIDVKELKPGQGLVAVVTSPLGGGDGIVVIGGDDEGTLAGANELAANLPRLWGATGARIAQVETQAVKYLKTTGVAASARGVSKMLVDSDRRGIATVTMRVDVPAADTTKAMHAIEQLDAAHRRGLDPDTLNYTNAASTEVEVWSGGTKAGTAKVRRSGLNARTLTPPIDEEGGRGGRGGPLALGAGGPAPPAGAGRGAAGSPQAASAPAGAPADASDTGAGGAGGAGGAGGAGEAGTAGEAAGGGGPGGIVQIPIPPKTFDLARAYSIDGWFGDSYVDLIPDRLETAIIVGDAKDSLGAAHIATRLGLETTGVTLPLARNARKITNPAAEPNPILVGRSNDLVQQLVKLGKVRLDDLKPGEGAIQIVQKAFGPATATVVAGADPAGTDVASMYLARRVPYLWDVTRGSFGLDDVITQAGDFLSVKTGGSQASLAIREVDDVLKTLDGKTIESFDAKVYLEETNPGFDTWLAARIKDRMKSIGAVTTSSQGITDPVTVFEDKIDIPWEVDEFWAKFKSDVLPKVKASSTVELETRLSESPQVRKGIADQVREELIQAGAKAPRVRVLSAYKQGFLWLTEVVIPELKGKGAKSVNIKIASNNPDLTKKYRFYEVPSRWLHELYPADEFFERQLGIAKTAFGMELVDDAKDIYSLEALNAAGQVVYKATFSPKIAEREYLEKFPGWSRVKVTTGWISATVDGQSAIDARIETDPERFWDVYQGKTLPKIYDNVMKITG
;
A
#
# COMPACT_ATOMS: atom_id res chain seq x y z
N MET A 1 52.61 -36.31 -28.46
CA MET A 1 51.88 -36.02 -29.72
C MET A 1 50.46 -35.68 -29.28
N LYS A 2 49.87 -34.47 -29.34
CA LYS A 2 49.82 -33.31 -30.27
C LYS A 2 48.86 -33.45 -31.48
N ARG A 3 47.72 -32.71 -31.38
CA ARG A 3 46.75 -32.26 -32.43
C ARG A 3 45.83 -33.36 -33.01
N LEU A 4 44.59 -33.10 -33.46
CA LEU A 4 43.87 -31.88 -33.93
C LEU A 4 42.76 -31.40 -32.93
N ILE A 5 42.23 -30.15 -32.85
CA ILE A 5 41.91 -29.03 -33.81
C ILE A 5 40.55 -29.26 -34.53
N ARG A 6 39.56 -28.35 -34.66
CA ARG A 6 39.29 -26.92 -34.27
C ARG A 6 37.85 -26.60 -34.79
N HIS A 7 37.00 -25.73 -34.23
CA HIS A 7 36.82 -24.26 -34.40
C HIS A 7 35.63 -23.83 -33.50
N SER A 8 35.65 -22.78 -32.66
CA SER A 8 35.98 -21.35 -32.84
C SER A 8 34.78 -20.48 -33.26
N SER A 9 34.09 -19.92 -32.27
CA SER A 9 33.03 -18.90 -32.41
C SER A 9 33.61 -17.53 -32.79
N LEU A 10 32.85 -16.73 -33.56
CA LEU A 10 33.21 -15.35 -33.90
C LEU A 10 32.31 -14.34 -33.16
N VAL A 11 32.90 -13.20 -32.80
CA VAL A 11 32.29 -12.10 -32.04
C VAL A 11 31.35 -11.27 -32.91
N ALA A 12 30.20 -10.88 -32.36
CA ALA A 12 29.40 -9.75 -32.83
C ALA A 12 29.34 -8.69 -31.72
N ALA A 13 29.83 -7.48 -32.00
CA ALA A 13 29.88 -6.40 -31.02
C ALA A 13 28.54 -5.67 -30.93
N VAL A 14 27.98 -5.57 -29.72
CA VAL A 14 26.87 -4.66 -29.43
C VAL A 14 27.45 -3.37 -28.86
N CYS A 15 27.37 -2.28 -29.62
CA CYS A 15 27.71 -0.96 -29.12
C CYS A 15 26.61 -0.49 -28.16
N VAL A 16 26.84 -0.62 -26.86
CA VAL A 16 26.04 0.07 -25.86
C VAL A 16 26.36 1.56 -25.95
N LEU A 17 25.43 2.34 -26.49
CA LEU A 17 25.43 3.78 -26.33
C LEU A 17 25.06 4.09 -24.88
N SER A 18 26.08 4.22 -24.03
CA SER A 18 25.95 4.81 -22.71
C SER A 18 25.43 6.24 -22.88
N ALA A 19 24.15 6.46 -22.61
CA ALA A 19 23.66 7.79 -22.33
C ALA A 19 24.17 8.16 -20.94
N ASP A 20 25.21 9.01 -20.87
CA ASP A 20 25.72 9.58 -19.64
C ASP A 20 24.65 10.46 -18.98
N LEU A 21 23.75 9.83 -18.23
CA LEU A 21 22.99 10.50 -17.18
C LEU A 21 24.00 10.89 -16.09
N PRO A 22 24.03 12.15 -15.62
CA PRO A 22 25.04 12.62 -14.69
C PRO A 22 24.80 12.07 -13.28
N SER A 23 25.21 10.83 -13.05
CA SER A 23 25.37 10.20 -11.74
C SER A 23 26.65 10.68 -11.03
N GLY A 24 26.83 12.01 -11.00
CA GLY A 24 27.75 12.65 -10.07
C GLY A 24 27.08 12.76 -8.69
N PRO A 25 27.82 12.71 -7.58
CA PRO A 25 27.30 13.22 -6.32
C PRO A 25 26.93 14.70 -6.53
N LEU A 26 25.77 15.12 -6.01
CA LEU A 26 25.39 16.54 -5.93
C LEU A 26 26.26 17.26 -4.89
N ALA A 27 27.55 17.40 -5.20
CA ALA A 27 28.48 18.21 -4.45
C ALA A 27 28.14 19.69 -4.68
N GLY A 28 27.67 20.37 -3.62
CA GLY A 28 27.74 21.83 -3.55
C GLY A 28 26.45 22.59 -3.29
N GLN A 29 25.27 21.95 -3.23
CA GLN A 29 24.06 22.65 -2.75
C GLN A 29 23.82 22.35 -1.27
N ARG A 30 24.14 23.34 -0.44
CA ARG A 30 23.88 23.29 1.00
C ARG A 30 22.38 23.19 1.25
N VAL A 31 21.98 22.17 2.01
CA VAL A 31 20.62 22.05 2.54
C VAL A 31 20.45 23.02 3.69
N GLU A 32 19.60 24.03 3.51
CA GLU A 32 19.26 25.04 4.53
C GLU A 32 17.83 24.80 5.03
N LEU A 33 17.70 24.55 6.33
CA LEU A 33 16.38 24.45 6.99
C LEU A 33 15.89 25.86 7.31
N ARG A 34 14.77 26.27 6.70
CA ARG A 34 14.14 27.58 7.01
C ARG A 34 13.70 27.64 8.47
N GLY A 35 13.07 26.56 8.94
CA GLY A 35 12.69 26.40 10.34
C GLY A 35 12.17 24.99 10.63
N LEU A 36 11.61 24.81 11.82
CA LEU A 36 10.94 23.55 12.20
C LEU A 36 9.73 23.21 11.31
N ALA A 37 9.11 24.21 10.67
CA ALA A 37 8.05 23.99 9.67
C ALA A 37 8.51 23.23 8.42
N SER A 38 9.78 23.38 8.00
CA SER A 38 10.34 22.73 6.80
C SER A 38 10.99 21.38 7.09
N LEU A 39 10.86 20.83 8.31
CA LEU A 39 11.54 19.59 8.68
C LEU A 39 11.10 18.37 7.85
N TYR A 40 9.85 18.30 7.41
CA TYR A 40 9.34 17.18 6.59
C TYR A 40 9.05 17.60 5.14
N ASP A 41 9.64 18.72 4.69
CA ASP A 41 9.57 19.16 3.28
C ASP A 41 10.44 18.24 2.41
N VAL A 42 9.89 17.70 1.32
CA VAL A 42 10.60 16.80 0.40
C VAL A 42 11.77 17.46 -0.34
N ALA A 43 11.78 18.79 -0.47
CA ALA A 43 12.84 19.51 -1.18
C ALA A 43 14.13 19.69 -0.34
N ALA A 44 13.99 19.87 0.98
CA ALA A 44 15.12 20.26 1.85
C ALA A 44 15.07 19.69 3.28
N GLY A 45 13.98 19.05 3.70
CA GLY A 45 13.79 18.52 5.06
C GLY A 45 14.54 17.21 5.34
N ALA A 46 13.98 16.39 6.22
CA ALA A 46 14.48 15.11 6.67
C ALA A 46 14.22 13.96 5.69
N VAL A 47 13.28 14.13 4.77
CA VAL A 47 12.89 13.16 3.74
C VAL A 47 13.00 13.78 2.34
N ARG A 48 13.10 12.96 1.30
CA ARG A 48 13.27 13.38 -0.10
C ARG A 48 12.28 12.64 -0.99
N ASP A 49 11.79 13.34 -2.00
CA ASP A 49 11.25 12.77 -3.22
C ASP A 49 12.40 12.74 -4.25
N THR A 50 12.83 11.54 -4.65
CA THR A 50 13.93 11.33 -5.59
C THR A 50 13.44 10.98 -7.00
N ASN A 51 12.15 10.71 -7.18
CA ASN A 51 11.57 10.26 -8.44
C ASN A 51 10.69 11.33 -9.12
N GLY A 52 10.20 12.32 -8.36
CA GLY A 52 9.39 13.45 -8.81
C GLY A 52 7.86 13.26 -8.74
N ASP A 53 7.36 12.24 -8.06
CA ASP A 53 5.92 11.94 -7.94
C ASP A 53 5.20 12.74 -6.82
N GLY A 54 5.94 13.45 -5.97
CA GLY A 54 5.44 14.24 -4.86
C GLY A 54 5.33 13.50 -3.53
N LEU A 55 5.68 12.20 -3.48
CA LEU A 55 5.80 11.40 -2.26
C LEU A 55 7.27 11.24 -1.89
N ALA A 56 7.56 11.18 -0.58
CA ALA A 56 8.92 10.94 -0.13
C ALA A 56 9.30 9.46 -0.27
N ASP A 57 10.39 9.16 -0.97
CA ASP A 57 10.93 7.82 -1.21
C ASP A 57 12.35 7.61 -0.64
N ALA A 58 12.89 8.60 0.09
CA ALA A 58 14.14 8.44 0.84
C ALA A 58 14.21 9.28 2.12
N VAL A 59 14.92 8.77 3.13
CA VAL A 59 15.25 9.50 4.37
C VAL A 59 16.66 10.12 4.29
N ALA A 60 16.72 11.45 4.17
CA ALA A 60 17.95 12.23 4.19
C ALA A 60 18.49 12.48 5.60
N ALA A 61 17.62 12.42 6.63
CA ALA A 61 18.03 12.64 8.01
C ALA A 61 18.79 11.44 8.62
N ARG A 62 19.68 11.72 9.57
CA ARG A 62 20.22 10.70 10.49
C ARG A 62 20.08 11.17 11.93
N VAL A 63 19.56 10.30 12.77
CA VAL A 63 19.43 10.54 14.21
C VAL A 63 20.73 10.10 14.87
N ILE A 64 21.37 10.99 15.63
CA ILE A 64 22.68 10.75 16.23
C ILE A 64 22.54 10.85 17.75
N VAL A 65 22.72 9.72 18.44
CA VAL A 65 22.70 9.61 19.90
C VAL A 65 24.13 9.67 20.48
N PRO A 66 24.32 9.84 21.80
CA PRO A 66 25.64 9.71 22.42
C PRO A 66 26.28 8.32 22.16
N ALA A 67 27.60 8.19 22.34
CA ALA A 67 28.28 6.89 22.26
C ALA A 67 27.76 5.90 23.34
N ASP A 68 27.55 6.44 24.54
CA ASP A 68 26.86 5.82 25.67
C ASP A 68 25.52 6.56 25.90
N PRO A 69 24.44 6.17 25.20
CA PRO A 69 23.13 6.82 25.35
C PRO A 69 22.47 6.46 26.69
N THR A 70 21.54 7.32 27.14
CA THR A 70 20.57 7.01 28.21
C THR A 70 19.38 6.22 27.65
N ILE A 71 18.51 5.68 28.51
CA ILE A 71 17.30 4.97 28.04
C ILE A 71 16.36 5.97 27.36
N GLU A 72 16.27 7.17 27.92
CA GLU A 72 15.55 8.31 27.39
C GLU A 72 16.09 8.76 26.01
N ASP A 73 17.42 8.75 25.78
CA ASP A 73 18.01 8.98 24.45
C ASP A 73 17.59 7.90 23.44
N VAL A 74 17.51 6.62 23.86
CA VAL A 74 17.06 5.51 23.00
C VAL A 74 15.57 5.63 22.69
N GLN A 75 14.73 5.98 23.67
CA GLN A 75 13.30 6.25 23.45
C GLN A 75 13.09 7.45 22.51
N ALA A 76 13.83 8.54 22.74
CA ALA A 76 13.83 9.72 21.89
C ALA A 76 14.20 9.37 20.44
N ALA A 77 15.28 8.61 20.24
CA ALA A 77 15.72 8.15 18.94
C ALA A 77 14.68 7.24 18.27
N ALA A 78 14.06 6.31 19.00
CA ALA A 78 13.03 5.43 18.46
C ALA A 78 11.76 6.18 18.06
N ASN A 79 11.29 7.15 18.86
CA ASN A 79 10.12 7.95 18.52
C ASN A 79 10.36 8.82 17.27
N ILE A 80 11.52 9.48 17.19
CA ILE A 80 11.89 10.28 16.01
C ILE A 80 12.12 9.40 14.79
N ALA A 81 12.80 8.27 14.93
CA ALA A 81 13.07 7.36 13.81
C ALA A 81 11.80 6.69 13.28
N GLY A 82 10.85 6.35 14.15
CA GLY A 82 9.51 5.92 13.75
C GLY A 82 8.72 7.01 13.01
N ARG A 83 8.80 8.26 13.45
CA ARG A 83 8.23 9.37 12.68
C ARG A 83 8.90 9.53 11.31
N LEU A 84 10.22 9.39 11.21
CA LEU A 84 10.93 9.43 9.92
C LEU A 84 10.54 8.29 8.97
N GLY A 85 10.20 7.12 9.51
CA GLY A 85 9.62 6.03 8.73
C GLY A 85 8.23 6.38 8.18
N PHE A 86 7.37 6.96 9.02
CA PHE A 86 6.01 7.37 8.63
C PHE A 86 5.96 8.46 7.56
N GLU A 87 6.98 9.31 7.48
CA GLU A 87 7.07 10.41 6.50
C GLU A 87 7.67 9.95 5.15
N THR A 88 7.77 8.65 4.86
CA THR A 88 8.31 8.14 3.59
C THR A 88 7.75 6.77 3.19
N MET A 89 7.80 6.46 1.89
CA MET A 89 7.44 5.17 1.31
C MET A 89 8.65 4.25 1.08
N ALA A 90 9.88 4.73 1.25
CA ALA A 90 11.10 3.91 1.15
C ALA A 90 12.28 4.50 1.94
N LEU A 91 13.15 3.63 2.46
CA LEU A 91 14.27 4.04 3.31
C LEU A 91 15.44 3.05 3.28
N THR A 92 16.62 3.51 3.70
CA THR A 92 17.80 2.67 3.90
C THR A 92 18.23 2.74 5.37
N LEU A 93 18.19 1.60 6.07
CA LEU A 93 18.73 1.47 7.42
C LEU A 93 20.27 1.36 7.41
N PRO A 94 20.97 1.90 8.42
CA PRO A 94 20.46 2.50 9.64
C PRO A 94 20.09 4.00 9.51
N ILE A 95 18.99 4.41 10.15
CA ILE A 95 18.60 5.82 10.33
C ILE A 95 19.21 6.44 11.61
N VAL A 96 19.32 5.63 12.67
CA VAL A 96 19.96 6.02 13.95
C VAL A 96 21.41 5.54 13.99
N LEU A 97 22.31 6.39 14.50
CA LEU A 97 23.74 6.13 14.68
C LEU A 97 24.18 6.59 16.07
N LYS A 98 25.20 5.98 16.65
CA LYS A 98 25.93 6.60 17.78
C LYS A 98 26.90 7.65 17.25
N ALA A 99 27.18 8.68 18.02
CA ALA A 99 28.15 9.71 17.65
C ALA A 99 29.56 9.17 17.36
N SER A 100 29.94 8.04 17.98
CA SER A 100 31.19 7.31 17.71
C SER A 100 31.26 6.69 16.30
N ASP A 101 30.11 6.42 15.70
CA ASP A 101 30.00 5.59 14.49
C ASP A 101 29.83 6.47 13.23
N VAL A 102 29.75 7.79 13.40
CA VAL A 102 29.60 8.78 12.32
C VAL A 102 30.96 9.03 11.64
N ALA A 103 31.33 8.15 10.71
CA ALA A 103 32.63 8.20 10.01
C ALA A 103 32.86 9.47 9.17
N GLN A 104 31.80 10.09 8.62
CA GLN A 104 31.88 11.31 7.82
C GLN A 104 30.79 12.32 8.26
N PRO A 105 31.02 13.11 9.32
CA PRO A 105 29.98 13.99 9.87
C PRO A 105 29.39 14.98 8.85
N ALA A 106 30.23 15.58 8.00
CA ALA A 106 29.80 16.56 7.01
C ALA A 106 28.99 15.98 5.83
N SER A 107 28.97 14.66 5.62
CA SER A 107 28.13 14.02 4.60
C SER A 107 26.72 13.67 5.09
N VAL A 108 26.42 13.88 6.38
CA VAL A 108 25.07 13.73 6.91
C VAL A 108 24.23 14.93 6.47
N THR A 109 23.27 14.71 5.56
CA THR A 109 22.48 15.77 4.94
C THR A 109 21.64 16.57 5.93
N VAL A 110 20.95 15.90 6.85
CA VAL A 110 20.18 16.52 7.95
C VAL A 110 20.44 15.76 9.26
N PRO A 111 21.42 16.18 10.07
CA PRO A 111 21.68 15.55 11.36
C PRO A 111 20.63 15.96 12.40
N ILE A 112 20.09 14.99 13.12
CA ILE A 112 19.24 15.20 14.30
C ILE A 112 20.04 14.72 15.52
N LEU A 113 20.67 15.64 16.25
CA LEU A 113 21.51 15.32 17.40
C LEU A 113 20.64 15.22 18.66
N ILE A 114 20.71 14.09 19.35
CA ILE A 114 19.99 13.84 20.61
C ILE A 114 20.97 13.80 21.77
N GLY A 115 20.58 14.40 22.89
CA GLY A 115 21.14 14.12 24.20
C GLY A 115 22.32 14.98 24.64
N ARG A 116 22.40 15.22 25.96
CA ARG A 116 23.48 15.98 26.62
C ARG A 116 24.84 15.31 26.49
N GLY A 117 24.87 13.98 26.37
CA GLY A 117 26.09 13.18 26.24
C GLY A 117 26.79 13.33 24.89
N ASN A 118 26.08 13.75 23.85
CA ASN A 118 26.52 13.72 22.45
C ASN A 118 27.70 14.68 22.21
N ALA A 119 28.77 14.18 21.62
CA ALA A 119 30.01 14.93 21.38
C ALA A 119 29.78 16.15 20.47
N PHE A 120 28.96 16.01 19.43
CA PHE A 120 28.65 17.10 18.51
C PHE A 120 27.79 18.19 19.20
N THR A 121 26.82 17.77 20.03
CA THR A 121 26.02 18.70 20.83
C THR A 121 26.86 19.47 21.84
N LYS A 122 27.87 18.84 22.46
CA LYS A 122 28.83 19.51 23.36
C LYS A 122 29.61 20.61 22.64
N THR A 123 30.16 20.34 21.44
CA THR A 123 30.84 21.36 20.63
C THR A 123 29.96 22.57 20.32
N LEU A 124 28.65 22.37 20.09
CA LEU A 124 27.70 23.47 19.88
C LEU A 124 27.44 24.31 21.15
N ILE A 125 27.49 23.68 22.33
CA ILE A 125 27.39 24.37 23.63
C ILE A 125 28.67 25.15 23.91
N ASP A 126 29.84 24.52 23.70
CA ASP A 126 31.16 25.12 23.93
C ASP A 126 31.40 26.34 23.03
N HIS A 127 30.88 26.31 21.79
CA HIS A 127 30.88 27.45 20.87
C HIS A 127 29.72 28.45 21.07
N GLY A 128 28.86 28.25 22.08
CA GLY A 128 27.76 29.16 22.41
C GLY A 128 26.61 29.21 21.37
N VAL A 129 26.53 28.22 20.48
CA VAL A 129 25.44 28.10 19.48
C VAL A 129 24.13 27.68 20.14
N ILE A 130 24.23 26.87 21.20
CA ILE A 130 23.11 26.43 22.05
C ILE A 130 23.43 26.80 23.49
N ASP A 131 22.48 27.45 24.16
CA ASP A 131 22.53 27.60 25.63
C ASP A 131 21.64 26.53 26.27
N VAL A 132 22.22 25.83 27.25
CA VAL A 132 21.56 24.81 28.07
C VAL A 132 21.49 25.19 29.54
N LYS A 133 22.13 26.29 29.96
CA LYS A 133 22.21 26.74 31.36
C LYS A 133 20.86 27.25 31.89
N GLU A 134 20.02 27.75 30.99
CA GLU A 134 18.67 28.22 31.31
C GLU A 134 17.62 27.10 31.36
N LEU A 135 17.96 25.88 30.93
CA LEU A 135 17.06 24.73 30.94
C LEU A 135 16.90 24.20 32.36
N LYS A 136 15.65 24.08 32.80
CA LYS A 136 15.30 23.46 34.09
C LYS A 136 15.20 21.93 33.94
N PRO A 137 15.21 21.17 35.06
CA PRO A 137 14.74 19.79 35.07
C PRO A 137 13.39 19.66 34.36
N GLY A 138 13.18 18.57 33.63
CA GLY A 138 11.98 18.34 32.81
C GLY A 138 11.83 19.21 31.56
N GLN A 139 12.69 20.22 31.33
CA GLN A 139 12.60 21.06 30.13
C GLN A 139 13.45 20.53 28.98
N GLY A 140 12.86 20.51 27.78
CA GLY A 140 13.47 20.04 26.53
C GLY A 140 13.56 21.14 25.48
N LEU A 141 14.74 21.36 24.92
CA LEU A 141 14.95 22.26 23.78
C LEU A 141 14.98 21.46 22.48
N VAL A 142 14.15 21.85 21.52
CA VAL A 142 14.26 21.47 20.10
C VAL A 142 14.71 22.71 19.33
N ALA A 143 15.84 22.64 18.63
CA ALA A 143 16.42 23.81 17.95
C ALA A 143 16.97 23.47 16.56
N VAL A 144 16.71 24.34 15.58
CA VAL A 144 17.38 24.33 14.27
C VAL A 144 18.78 24.92 14.43
N VAL A 145 19.79 24.18 13.98
CA VAL A 145 21.20 24.55 14.04
C VAL A 145 21.81 24.56 12.66
N THR A 146 22.57 25.62 12.41
CA THR A 146 23.28 25.90 11.16
C THR A 146 24.55 25.05 11.07
N SER A 147 24.64 24.16 10.08
CA SER A 147 25.80 23.28 9.79
C SER A 147 26.45 22.60 11.03
N PRO A 148 25.70 21.89 11.89
CA PRO A 148 26.23 21.39 13.18
C PRO A 148 27.34 20.34 13.03
N LEU A 149 27.46 19.70 11.87
CA LEU A 149 28.52 18.73 11.54
C LEU A 149 29.45 19.21 10.40
N GLY A 150 29.40 20.49 10.03
CA GLY A 150 30.12 21.05 8.88
C GLY A 150 29.51 20.74 7.50
N GLY A 151 28.32 20.12 7.48
CA GLY A 151 27.54 19.81 6.27
C GLY A 151 26.27 20.67 6.16
N GLY A 152 25.14 20.01 5.86
CA GLY A 152 23.81 20.64 5.88
C GLY A 152 23.36 21.09 7.28
N ASP A 153 22.30 21.89 7.33
CA ASP A 153 21.67 22.30 8.59
C ASP A 153 20.94 21.12 9.25
N GLY A 154 20.77 21.18 10.57
CA GLY A 154 20.25 20.07 11.37
C GLY A 154 19.40 20.51 12.55
N ILE A 155 18.95 19.52 13.33
CA ILE A 155 18.17 19.71 14.56
C ILE A 155 18.99 19.24 15.75
N VAL A 156 18.86 19.93 16.88
CA VAL A 156 19.33 19.43 18.18
C VAL A 156 18.15 19.30 19.14
N VAL A 157 18.11 18.16 19.84
CA VAL A 157 17.16 17.84 20.91
C VAL A 157 17.95 17.60 22.19
N ILE A 158 17.77 18.48 23.17
CA ILE A 158 18.53 18.44 24.42
C ILE A 158 17.70 19.00 25.59
N GLY A 159 17.64 18.28 26.70
CA GLY A 159 17.00 18.75 27.93
C GLY A 159 17.96 19.30 28.97
N GLY A 160 17.40 19.87 30.04
CA GLY A 160 18.15 20.10 31.29
C GLY A 160 18.54 18.77 31.95
N ASP A 161 17.69 17.77 31.80
CA ASP A 161 17.88 16.37 32.17
C ASP A 161 17.45 15.41 31.05
N ASP A 162 17.44 14.10 31.35
CA ASP A 162 17.15 13.05 30.38
C ASP A 162 15.64 12.98 30.08
N GLU A 163 14.78 13.24 31.07
CA GLU A 163 13.32 13.33 30.86
C GLU A 163 12.93 14.55 30.01
N GLY A 164 13.59 15.70 30.21
CA GLY A 164 13.46 16.87 29.35
C GLY A 164 13.95 16.60 27.91
N THR A 165 15.02 15.81 27.76
CA THR A 165 15.49 15.38 26.42
C THR A 165 14.42 14.55 25.71
N LEU A 166 13.81 13.59 26.42
CA LEU A 166 12.70 12.79 25.89
C LEU A 166 11.45 13.65 25.62
N ALA A 167 11.14 14.64 26.46
CA ALA A 167 10.02 15.56 26.23
C ALA A 167 10.19 16.37 24.93
N GLY A 168 11.39 16.92 24.68
CA GLY A 168 11.72 17.57 23.41
C GLY A 168 11.66 16.64 22.21
N ALA A 169 12.11 15.39 22.35
CA ALA A 169 12.04 14.40 21.28
C ALA A 169 10.59 13.99 20.94
N ASN A 170 9.74 13.88 21.96
CA ASN A 170 8.33 13.56 21.78
C ASN A 170 7.56 14.71 21.10
N GLU A 171 7.90 15.96 21.38
CA GLU A 171 7.39 17.13 20.62
C GLU A 171 7.76 17.02 19.14
N LEU A 172 9.05 16.83 18.86
CA LEU A 172 9.60 16.68 17.52
C LEU A 172 8.94 15.52 16.74
N ALA A 173 8.71 14.38 17.38
CA ALA A 173 8.16 13.19 16.74
C ALA A 173 6.63 13.20 16.62
N ALA A 174 5.90 13.59 17.68
CA ALA A 174 4.44 13.41 17.74
C ALA A 174 3.64 14.64 17.28
N ASN A 175 4.15 15.85 17.52
CA ASN A 175 3.36 17.08 17.34
C ASN A 175 3.70 17.83 16.04
N LEU A 176 4.95 17.86 15.61
CA LEU A 176 5.34 18.61 14.41
C LEU A 176 4.62 18.10 13.13
N PRO A 177 4.24 19.00 12.19
CA PRO A 177 4.50 20.44 12.14
C PRO A 177 3.44 21.31 12.88
N ARG A 178 2.75 20.78 13.88
CA ARG A 178 1.89 21.53 14.81
C ARG A 178 2.61 21.81 16.13
N LEU A 179 2.11 22.79 16.87
CA LEU A 179 2.62 23.15 18.19
C LEU A 179 2.21 22.15 19.28
N TRP A 180 1.07 21.46 19.14
CA TRP A 180 0.65 20.47 20.14
C TRP A 180 -0.58 19.69 19.66
N GLY A 181 -0.50 18.36 19.61
CA GLY A 181 -1.60 17.48 19.23
C GLY A 181 -2.13 17.69 17.80
N ALA A 182 -3.08 16.83 17.40
CA ALA A 182 -3.63 16.82 16.05
C ALA A 182 -4.41 18.11 15.68
N THR A 183 -4.98 18.81 16.67
CA THR A 183 -5.79 20.03 16.48
C THR A 183 -4.99 21.33 16.68
N GLY A 184 -3.76 21.27 17.19
CA GLY A 184 -2.97 22.47 17.48
C GLY A 184 -2.62 23.30 16.25
N ALA A 185 -2.34 24.58 16.49
CA ALA A 185 -1.87 25.51 15.45
C ALA A 185 -0.62 24.95 14.75
N ARG A 186 -0.54 25.13 13.43
CA ARG A 186 0.64 24.78 12.62
C ARG A 186 1.76 25.79 12.84
N ILE A 187 3.01 25.34 12.81
CA ILE A 187 4.18 26.21 12.96
C ILE A 187 4.18 27.35 11.91
N ALA A 188 3.80 27.05 10.67
CA ALA A 188 3.64 28.04 9.60
C ALA A 188 2.56 29.12 9.88
N GLN A 189 1.58 28.86 10.77
CA GLN A 189 0.63 29.88 11.20
C GLN A 189 1.27 30.89 12.15
N VAL A 190 2.23 30.47 12.98
CA VAL A 190 3.04 31.37 13.83
C VAL A 190 3.83 32.35 12.96
N GLU A 191 4.54 31.80 11.98
CA GLU A 191 5.34 32.55 11.01
C GLU A 191 4.49 33.56 10.23
N THR A 192 3.32 33.12 9.74
CA THR A 192 2.39 33.96 8.97
C THR A 192 1.75 35.05 9.83
N GLN A 193 1.32 34.74 11.06
CA GLN A 193 0.69 35.72 11.96
C GLN A 193 1.66 36.82 12.38
N ALA A 194 2.92 36.49 12.70
CA ALA A 194 3.91 37.49 13.11
C ALA A 194 4.25 38.46 11.96
N VAL A 195 4.46 37.95 10.75
CA VAL A 195 4.68 38.78 9.57
C VAL A 195 3.47 39.67 9.27
N LYS A 196 2.26 39.13 9.38
CA LYS A 196 1.02 39.88 9.20
C LYS A 196 0.89 41.02 10.23
N TYR A 197 1.19 40.74 11.51
CA TYR A 197 1.12 41.72 12.60
C TYR A 197 2.15 42.85 12.44
N LEU A 198 3.40 42.51 12.11
CA LEU A 198 4.43 43.51 11.81
C LEU A 198 4.02 44.37 10.60
N LYS A 199 3.44 43.77 9.56
CA LYS A 199 2.91 44.51 8.41
C LYS A 199 1.78 45.47 8.80
N THR A 200 0.86 45.09 9.68
CA THR A 200 -0.21 45.99 10.15
C THR A 200 0.29 47.14 11.03
N THR A 201 1.43 46.99 11.70
CA THR A 201 2.11 48.07 12.44
C THR A 201 3.07 48.88 11.53
N GLY A 202 3.05 48.62 10.22
CA GLY A 202 3.82 49.35 9.21
C GLY A 202 5.30 48.99 9.19
N VAL A 203 5.67 47.77 9.58
CA VAL A 203 7.00 47.19 9.43
C VAL A 203 6.99 46.19 8.28
N ALA A 204 7.88 46.33 7.31
CA ALA A 204 8.11 45.28 6.32
C ALA A 204 8.88 44.13 6.98
N ALA A 205 8.33 42.92 6.97
CA ALA A 205 8.94 41.74 7.58
C ALA A 205 8.79 40.52 6.68
N SER A 206 9.77 39.62 6.71
CA SER A 206 9.68 38.26 6.18
C SER A 206 9.99 37.25 7.26
N ALA A 207 9.22 36.16 7.34
CA ALA A 207 9.51 35.06 8.25
C ALA A 207 10.75 34.32 7.74
N ARG A 208 11.75 34.19 8.61
CA ARG A 208 12.89 33.29 8.38
C ARG A 208 12.52 31.87 8.79
N GLY A 209 11.79 31.74 9.91
CA GLY A 209 11.15 30.50 10.37
C GLY A 209 11.10 30.37 11.90
N VAL A 210 10.32 29.41 12.41
CA VAL A 210 10.43 28.98 13.81
C VAL A 210 11.72 28.19 14.01
N SER A 211 12.57 28.68 14.91
CA SER A 211 13.95 28.22 15.07
C SER A 211 14.20 27.40 16.33
N LYS A 212 13.41 27.62 17.40
CA LYS A 212 13.50 26.87 18.65
C LYS A 212 12.12 26.66 19.27
N MET A 213 11.95 25.55 19.99
CA MET A 213 10.81 25.26 20.85
C MET A 213 11.34 24.74 22.19
N LEU A 214 10.92 25.37 23.29
CA LEU A 214 11.22 24.94 24.66
C LEU A 214 9.99 24.24 25.24
N VAL A 215 10.06 22.94 25.41
CA VAL A 215 9.05 22.03 25.94
C VAL A 215 9.23 21.86 27.44
N ASP A 216 8.15 21.62 28.18
CA ASP A 216 8.15 21.45 29.64
C ASP A 216 7.37 20.16 29.99
N SER A 217 8.01 19.18 30.62
CA SER A 217 7.37 17.90 30.98
C SER A 217 6.33 18.07 32.10
N ASP A 218 6.72 18.82 33.13
CA ASP A 218 5.94 18.99 34.37
C ASP A 218 4.71 19.85 34.11
N ARG A 219 4.88 20.91 33.32
CA ARG A 219 3.80 21.71 32.77
C ARG A 219 3.65 21.35 31.29
N ARG A 220 3.16 20.13 31.05
CA ARG A 220 2.92 19.53 29.74
C ARG A 220 2.46 20.57 28.68
N GLY A 221 3.37 20.92 27.77
CA GLY A 221 3.15 21.91 26.70
C GLY A 221 4.44 22.63 26.33
N ILE A 222 4.32 23.71 25.55
CA ILE A 222 5.47 24.54 25.14
C ILE A 222 5.61 25.73 26.09
N ALA A 223 6.76 25.87 26.74
CA ALA A 223 7.10 27.06 27.53
C ALA A 223 7.43 28.27 26.64
N THR A 224 8.11 28.10 25.50
CA THR A 224 8.38 29.19 24.53
C THR A 224 8.56 28.66 23.10
N VAL A 225 7.91 29.29 22.12
CA VAL A 225 8.19 29.12 20.69
C VAL A 225 9.04 30.32 20.25
N THR A 226 10.25 30.11 19.73
CA THR A 226 11.15 31.18 19.27
C THR A 226 11.23 31.21 17.76
N MET A 227 10.66 32.26 17.16
CA MET A 227 10.66 32.49 15.71
C MET A 227 11.58 33.63 15.28
N ARG A 228 12.02 33.60 14.03
CA ARG A 228 12.90 34.60 13.43
C ARG A 228 12.17 35.37 12.33
N VAL A 229 12.25 36.70 12.37
CA VAL A 229 11.86 37.59 11.27
C VAL A 229 13.06 38.38 10.78
N ASP A 230 13.18 38.55 9.46
CA ASP A 230 14.07 39.55 8.87
C ASP A 230 13.28 40.84 8.60
N VAL A 231 13.84 41.99 8.99
CA VAL A 231 13.28 43.33 8.78
C VAL A 231 14.33 44.31 8.26
N PRO A 232 13.95 45.41 7.58
CA PRO A 232 14.86 46.50 7.24
C PRO A 232 15.56 47.06 8.49
N ALA A 233 16.84 47.42 8.37
CA ALA A 233 17.64 47.87 9.52
C ALA A 233 17.00 49.06 10.27
N ALA A 234 16.38 49.98 9.53
CA ALA A 234 15.67 51.15 10.08
C ALA A 234 14.40 50.78 10.89
N ASP A 235 13.78 49.63 10.62
CA ASP A 235 12.55 49.19 11.28
C ASP A 235 12.81 48.27 12.49
N THR A 236 14.06 47.87 12.77
CA THR A 236 14.40 46.91 13.84
C THR A 236 13.83 47.28 15.21
N THR A 237 14.03 48.52 15.67
CA THR A 237 13.47 49.03 16.93
C THR A 237 11.95 49.11 16.90
N LYS A 238 11.37 49.50 15.75
CA LYS A 238 9.91 49.59 15.56
C LYS A 238 9.26 48.21 15.64
N ALA A 239 9.90 47.19 15.08
CA ALA A 239 9.45 45.79 15.11
C ALA A 239 9.40 45.26 16.55
N MET A 240 10.49 45.44 17.31
CA MET A 240 10.53 45.03 18.72
C MET A 240 9.45 45.74 19.53
N HIS A 241 9.30 47.05 19.37
CA HIS A 241 8.32 47.82 20.13
C HIS A 241 6.87 47.44 19.79
N ALA A 242 6.56 47.13 18.53
CA ALA A 242 5.25 46.61 18.15
C ALA A 242 4.90 45.30 18.89
N ILE A 243 5.87 44.40 19.02
CA ILE A 243 5.69 43.09 19.67
C ILE A 243 5.56 43.25 21.21
N GLU A 244 6.30 44.20 21.81
CA GLU A 244 6.11 44.60 23.22
C GLU A 244 4.74 45.22 23.47
N GLN A 245 4.23 46.03 22.54
CA GLN A 245 2.89 46.59 22.59
C GLN A 245 1.81 45.51 22.50
N LEU A 246 2.03 44.44 21.72
CA LEU A 246 1.14 43.27 21.68
C LEU A 246 1.11 42.54 23.03
N ASP A 247 2.26 42.26 23.66
CA ASP A 247 2.31 41.68 25.01
C ASP A 247 1.62 42.58 26.06
N ALA A 248 1.71 43.90 25.91
CA ALA A 248 1.00 44.86 26.74
C ALA A 248 -0.51 44.95 26.42
N ALA A 249 -0.94 44.64 25.19
CA ALA A 249 -2.35 44.51 24.80
C ALA A 249 -2.95 43.22 25.39
N HIS A 250 -2.27 42.09 25.23
CA HIS A 250 -2.63 40.79 25.82
C HIS A 250 -2.84 40.90 27.34
N ARG A 251 -1.90 41.56 28.05
CA ARG A 251 -2.00 41.82 29.49
C ARG A 251 -3.18 42.72 29.90
N ARG A 252 -3.80 43.43 28.96
CA ARG A 252 -5.03 44.23 29.14
C ARG A 252 -6.29 43.54 28.60
N GLY A 253 -6.19 42.30 28.10
CA GLY A 253 -7.31 41.59 27.47
C GLY A 253 -7.67 42.10 26.06
N LEU A 254 -6.74 42.78 25.38
CA LEU A 254 -6.91 43.32 24.02
C LEU A 254 -6.11 42.47 23.03
N ASP A 255 -6.63 42.33 21.80
CA ASP A 255 -6.06 41.49 20.72
C ASP A 255 -5.71 40.05 21.16
N PRO A 256 -6.68 39.28 21.70
CA PRO A 256 -6.40 37.97 22.30
C PRO A 256 -6.10 36.86 21.29
N ASP A 257 -6.10 37.12 19.98
CA ASP A 257 -5.98 36.09 18.94
C ASP A 257 -4.61 36.11 18.23
N THR A 258 -3.87 37.23 18.31
CA THR A 258 -2.63 37.41 17.54
C THR A 258 -1.43 36.85 18.29
N LEU A 259 -0.74 35.83 17.73
CA LEU A 259 0.39 35.15 18.38
C LEU A 259 0.07 34.52 19.75
N ASN A 260 -1.23 34.33 20.05
CA ASN A 260 -1.73 33.71 21.26
C ASN A 260 -2.14 32.26 20.98
N TYR A 261 -1.39 31.27 21.51
CA TYR A 261 -1.66 29.86 21.27
C TYR A 261 -1.90 29.12 22.57
N THR A 262 -2.99 28.34 22.65
CA THR A 262 -3.41 27.67 23.89
C THR A 262 -2.32 26.77 24.49
N ASN A 263 -1.51 26.13 23.65
CA ASN A 263 -0.44 25.19 24.06
C ASN A 263 0.96 25.82 24.19
N ALA A 264 1.14 27.11 23.92
CA ALA A 264 2.42 27.80 24.07
C ALA A 264 2.30 28.94 25.08
N ALA A 265 3.08 28.89 26.16
CA ALA A 265 3.05 29.92 27.22
C ALA A 265 3.44 31.31 26.68
N SER A 266 4.26 31.34 25.63
CA SER A 266 4.72 32.56 24.98
C SER A 266 5.33 32.29 23.60
N THR A 267 5.22 33.31 22.74
CA THR A 267 5.90 33.42 21.45
C THR A 267 7.00 34.45 21.59
N GLU A 268 8.25 34.05 21.36
CA GLU A 268 9.40 34.93 21.26
C GLU A 268 9.73 35.17 19.78
N VAL A 269 10.03 36.43 19.45
CA VAL A 269 10.35 36.87 18.09
C VAL A 269 11.74 37.49 18.09
N GLU A 270 12.71 36.77 17.55
CA GLU A 270 14.03 37.33 17.24
C GLU A 270 13.91 38.21 15.99
N VAL A 271 14.30 39.47 16.13
CA VAL A 271 14.33 40.44 15.03
C VAL A 271 15.73 40.45 14.43
N TRP A 272 15.85 40.06 13.16
CA TRP A 272 17.09 40.01 12.40
C TRP A 272 17.12 41.09 11.32
N SER A 273 18.32 41.57 11.00
CA SER A 273 18.54 42.47 9.87
C SER A 273 19.96 42.29 9.33
N GLY A 274 20.13 42.26 8.01
CA GLY A 274 21.43 42.05 7.37
C GLY A 274 22.15 40.77 7.81
N GLY A 275 21.40 39.72 8.16
CA GLY A 275 21.96 38.47 8.68
C GLY A 275 22.41 38.49 10.15
N THR A 276 22.21 39.59 10.88
CA THR A 276 22.56 39.72 12.31
C THR A 276 21.31 39.86 13.18
N LYS A 277 21.29 39.26 14.38
CA LYS A 277 20.21 39.45 15.37
C LYS A 277 20.27 40.87 15.94
N ALA A 278 19.28 41.70 15.64
CA ALA A 278 19.16 43.07 16.15
C ALA A 278 18.54 43.12 17.56
N GLY A 279 17.72 42.11 17.91
CA GLY A 279 17.17 41.95 19.26
C GLY A 279 16.15 40.83 19.37
N THR A 280 15.40 40.81 20.47
CA THR A 280 14.31 39.87 20.70
C THR A 280 13.17 40.55 21.46
N ALA A 281 11.92 40.20 21.15
CA ALA A 281 10.73 40.66 21.84
C ALA A 281 9.79 39.48 22.10
N LYS A 282 8.99 39.54 23.18
CA LYS A 282 8.24 38.38 23.69
C LYS A 282 6.79 38.70 23.97
N VAL A 283 5.90 37.87 23.42
CA VAL A 283 4.45 37.92 23.63
C VAL A 283 4.04 36.74 24.50
N ARG A 284 3.43 37.02 25.66
CA ARG A 284 2.87 36.00 26.54
C ARG A 284 1.44 35.64 26.14
N ARG A 285 1.08 34.39 26.39
CA ARG A 285 -0.28 33.89 26.18
C ARG A 285 -1.28 34.63 27.08
N SER A 286 -2.40 35.07 26.53
CA SER A 286 -3.52 35.67 27.25
C SER A 286 -4.66 34.66 27.47
N GLY A 287 -5.57 34.94 28.41
CA GLY A 287 -6.78 34.13 28.66
C GLY A 287 -6.62 32.92 29.60
N LEU A 288 -5.40 32.43 29.85
CA LEU A 288 -5.13 31.28 30.74
C LEU A 288 -4.00 31.57 31.74
N ASN A 289 -4.07 30.96 32.93
CA ASN A 289 -3.04 31.06 33.97
C ASN A 289 -1.66 30.63 33.42
N ALA A 290 -0.60 31.39 33.72
CA ALA A 290 0.78 31.10 33.32
C ALA A 290 1.34 29.75 33.84
N ARG A 291 0.66 29.10 34.81
CA ARG A 291 0.96 27.74 35.28
C ARG A 291 0.36 26.63 34.41
N THR A 292 -0.68 26.93 33.63
CA THR A 292 -1.51 25.95 32.90
C THR A 292 -1.04 25.86 31.44
N LEU A 293 -0.12 24.94 31.10
CA LEU A 293 0.34 24.80 29.71
C LEU A 293 -0.53 23.84 28.87
N THR A 294 -1.20 22.89 29.52
CA THR A 294 -2.29 22.10 28.92
C THR A 294 -3.59 22.90 28.83
N PRO A 295 -4.30 22.93 27.69
CA PRO A 295 -5.66 23.45 27.62
C PRO A 295 -6.65 22.61 28.45
N PRO A 296 -7.74 23.19 28.96
CA PRO A 296 -9.03 22.50 28.97
C PRO A 296 -9.40 22.12 27.54
N ILE A 297 -10.12 21.01 27.35
CA ILE A 297 -10.55 20.58 26.01
C ILE A 297 -11.59 21.59 25.49
N ASP A 298 -11.23 22.36 24.46
CA ASP A 298 -12.14 23.32 23.84
C ASP A 298 -13.13 22.58 22.91
N GLU A 299 -14.42 22.67 23.24
CA GLU A 299 -15.49 22.43 22.27
C GLU A 299 -15.53 23.55 21.22
N GLU A 300 -15.91 23.19 19.99
CA GLU A 300 -16.03 24.01 18.77
C GLU A 300 -15.95 25.55 18.92
N GLY A 301 -14.86 26.13 18.41
CA GLY A 301 -14.73 27.57 18.27
C GLY A 301 -15.73 28.18 17.28
N GLY A 302 -16.76 28.85 17.78
CA GLY A 302 -17.42 29.95 17.07
C GLY A 302 -18.92 29.87 16.86
N ARG A 303 -19.71 30.23 17.89
CA ARG A 303 -21.03 30.87 17.67
C ARG A 303 -21.16 32.17 18.46
N GLY A 304 -21.65 33.21 17.78
CA GLY A 304 -21.82 34.55 18.31
C GLY A 304 -22.73 34.59 19.53
N GLY A 305 -22.46 35.55 20.42
CA GLY A 305 -22.97 35.55 21.78
C GLY A 305 -24.49 35.64 21.91
N ARG A 306 -24.97 35.19 23.07
CA ARG A 306 -26.31 35.52 23.59
C ARG A 306 -26.20 36.01 25.02
N GLY A 307 -26.94 37.09 25.30
CA GLY A 307 -27.17 37.56 26.66
C GLY A 307 -28.09 36.62 27.44
N GLY A 308 -28.34 37.00 28.70
CA GLY A 308 -28.98 36.17 29.72
C GLY A 308 -30.45 35.76 29.48
N PRO A 309 -31.02 35.00 30.43
CA PRO A 309 -32.14 34.10 30.17
C PRO A 309 -33.51 34.73 30.44
N LEU A 310 -34.52 34.34 29.65
CA LEU A 310 -35.93 34.51 30.02
C LEU A 310 -36.80 33.29 29.70
N ALA A 311 -37.67 33.03 30.67
CA ALA A 311 -38.72 32.03 30.83
C ALA A 311 -39.45 31.46 29.59
N LEU A 312 -39.82 30.19 29.72
CA LEU A 312 -40.89 29.53 28.96
C LEU A 312 -42.27 30.09 29.32
N GLY A 313 -43.13 30.34 28.32
CA GLY A 313 -44.52 30.79 28.52
C GLY A 313 -45.38 30.58 27.27
N ALA A 314 -46.47 29.83 27.43
CA ALA A 314 -47.34 29.27 26.38
C ALA A 314 -48.05 30.25 25.42
N GLY A 315 -48.43 29.76 24.23
CA GLY A 315 -49.43 30.40 23.36
C GLY A 315 -49.56 29.78 21.96
N GLY A 316 -50.65 29.06 21.69
CA GLY A 316 -51.15 28.78 20.31
C GLY A 316 -52.01 29.94 19.78
N PRO A 317 -52.62 29.88 18.56
CA PRO A 317 -53.14 28.66 17.90
C PRO A 317 -52.78 28.49 16.39
N ALA A 318 -53.25 27.38 15.81
CA ALA A 318 -53.23 27.01 14.37
C ALA A 318 -54.50 27.57 13.64
N PRO A 319 -54.95 27.14 12.43
CA PRO A 319 -54.49 26.13 11.43
C PRO A 319 -54.32 26.80 10.02
N PRO A 320 -54.58 26.24 8.80
CA PRO A 320 -54.88 24.85 8.37
C PRO A 320 -54.19 24.32 7.07
N ALA A 321 -54.37 23.00 6.85
CA ALA A 321 -54.54 22.23 5.59
C ALA A 321 -53.56 22.36 4.38
N GLY A 322 -53.16 21.27 3.70
CA GLY A 322 -53.41 19.84 3.97
C GLY A 322 -53.12 18.90 2.77
N ALA A 323 -52.90 17.60 3.08
CA ALA A 323 -52.72 16.43 2.19
C ALA A 323 -51.41 16.33 1.35
N GLY A 324 -50.72 15.17 1.26
CA GLY A 324 -50.85 13.94 2.05
C GLY A 324 -50.15 12.70 1.46
N ARG A 325 -49.79 11.73 2.33
CA ARG A 325 -49.26 10.35 2.06
C ARG A 325 -47.84 10.27 1.44
N GLY A 326 -46.99 9.30 1.78
CA GLY A 326 -47.06 8.21 2.77
C GLY A 326 -45.70 7.49 2.87
N ALA A 327 -45.40 6.82 3.98
CA ALA A 327 -44.04 6.34 4.30
C ALA A 327 -43.83 4.82 4.16
N ALA A 328 -42.60 4.44 3.78
CA ALA A 328 -41.92 3.16 4.02
C ALA A 328 -40.41 3.41 3.77
N GLY A 329 -39.43 2.74 4.37
CA GLY A 329 -39.46 1.57 5.25
C GLY A 329 -38.23 0.71 4.93
N SER A 330 -37.28 0.60 5.86
CA SER A 330 -35.96 -0.02 5.62
C SER A 330 -36.05 -1.52 5.24
N PRO A 331 -35.25 -2.03 4.29
CA PRO A 331 -35.20 -3.46 3.99
C PRO A 331 -34.46 -4.25 5.07
N GLN A 332 -35.07 -5.34 5.52
CA GLN A 332 -34.51 -6.31 6.45
C GLN A 332 -33.93 -7.52 5.67
N ALA A 333 -32.96 -8.22 6.24
CA ALA A 333 -32.29 -9.36 5.60
C ALA A 333 -33.26 -10.49 5.22
N ALA A 334 -33.09 -11.06 4.02
CA ALA A 334 -33.96 -12.12 3.50
C ALA A 334 -33.40 -13.53 3.80
N SER A 335 -34.28 -14.38 4.34
CA SER A 335 -34.05 -15.78 4.66
C SER A 335 -34.02 -16.72 3.46
N ALA A 336 -33.21 -17.78 3.52
CA ALA A 336 -33.26 -18.90 2.57
C ALA A 336 -34.49 -19.82 2.83
N PRO A 337 -35.06 -20.45 1.80
CA PRO A 337 -36.12 -21.45 1.95
C PRO A 337 -35.56 -22.89 2.03
N ALA A 338 -36.30 -23.79 2.67
CA ALA A 338 -36.01 -25.23 2.71
C ALA A 338 -37.15 -26.05 2.10
N GLY A 339 -36.81 -27.19 1.50
CA GLY A 339 -37.74 -28.22 1.02
C GLY A 339 -37.03 -29.58 0.99
N ALA A 340 -37.64 -30.59 1.64
CA ALA A 340 -37.10 -31.94 1.83
C ALA A 340 -37.76 -32.94 0.82
N PRO A 341 -37.54 -34.29 0.82
CA PRO A 341 -37.34 -35.17 2.00
C PRO A 341 -36.33 -36.36 1.88
N ALA A 342 -36.04 -36.97 3.05
CA ALA A 342 -35.62 -38.37 3.34
C ALA A 342 -34.34 -38.94 2.67
N ASP A 343 -33.44 -39.64 3.37
CA ASP A 343 -33.76 -40.83 4.18
C ASP A 343 -32.73 -41.22 5.29
N ALA A 344 -33.22 -42.05 6.23
CA ALA A 344 -32.56 -43.00 7.16
C ALA A 344 -31.22 -42.74 7.92
N SER A 345 -31.31 -42.85 9.27
CA SER A 345 -30.34 -43.50 10.22
C SER A 345 -29.02 -42.76 10.58
N ASP A 346 -28.43 -42.87 11.79
CA ASP A 346 -28.80 -43.62 13.01
C ASP A 346 -28.28 -42.97 14.33
N THR A 347 -28.85 -43.42 15.47
CA THR A 347 -28.39 -43.47 16.89
C THR A 347 -27.38 -42.49 17.55
N GLY A 348 -27.66 -42.15 18.84
CA GLY A 348 -26.64 -41.84 19.86
C GLY A 348 -26.66 -40.41 20.47
N ALA A 349 -27.62 -40.00 21.31
CA ALA A 349 -27.92 -40.40 22.70
C ALA A 349 -27.14 -39.64 23.83
N GLY A 350 -27.89 -38.90 24.66
CA GLY A 350 -27.50 -38.36 25.99
C GLY A 350 -26.74 -37.03 25.99
N GLY A 351 -27.03 -36.03 26.83
CA GLY A 351 -28.13 -35.78 27.79
C GLY A 351 -28.07 -34.30 28.20
N ALA A 352 -29.15 -33.51 28.22
CA ALA A 352 -30.25 -33.50 29.20
C ALA A 352 -29.90 -32.78 30.53
N GLY A 353 -30.55 -31.63 30.76
CA GLY A 353 -30.58 -30.87 32.03
C GLY A 353 -29.49 -29.78 32.17
N GLY A 354 -29.79 -28.57 32.61
CA GLY A 354 -31.09 -28.00 32.96
C GLY A 354 -30.96 -26.59 33.58
N ALA A 355 -31.65 -25.63 32.95
CA ALA A 355 -32.50 -24.58 33.52
C ALA A 355 -32.21 -23.93 34.91
N GLY A 356 -32.43 -22.61 34.97
CA GLY A 356 -32.71 -21.88 36.23
C GLY A 356 -31.95 -20.56 36.33
N GLY A 357 -32.66 -19.43 36.30
CA GLY A 357 -32.09 -18.09 36.42
C GLY A 357 -32.42 -17.39 37.74
N ALA A 358 -32.57 -16.05 37.65
CA ALA A 358 -32.57 -15.05 38.73
C ALA A 358 -31.16 -14.79 39.32
N GLY A 359 -30.75 -13.55 39.64
CA GLY A 359 -31.40 -12.25 39.44
C GLY A 359 -31.49 -11.43 40.72
N GLY A 360 -30.90 -10.23 40.72
CA GLY A 360 -31.25 -9.16 41.66
C GLY A 360 -30.12 -8.58 42.52
N ALA A 361 -30.14 -7.24 42.57
CA ALA A 361 -29.54 -6.35 43.58
C ALA A 361 -28.01 -6.32 43.74
N GLY A 362 -27.47 -5.10 43.81
CA GLY A 362 -26.07 -4.83 44.17
C GLY A 362 -25.96 -4.10 45.49
N GLU A 363 -24.73 -3.94 45.97
CA GLU A 363 -24.38 -3.05 47.08
C GLU A 363 -23.30 -2.06 46.66
N ALA A 364 -23.32 -0.88 47.28
CA ALA A 364 -22.40 0.21 46.99
C ALA A 364 -21.39 0.39 48.13
N GLY A 365 -20.15 0.71 47.77
CA GLY A 365 -19.04 0.96 48.70
C GLY A 365 -17.79 0.17 48.29
N THR A 366 -16.59 0.73 48.22
CA THR A 366 -16.13 2.09 48.56
C THR A 366 -15.04 2.51 47.57
N ALA A 367 -15.00 3.80 47.20
CA ALA A 367 -14.01 4.32 46.27
C ALA A 367 -12.70 4.64 47.03
N GLY A 368 -11.68 3.79 46.85
CA GLY A 368 -10.29 4.13 47.16
C GLY A 368 -9.64 4.84 45.97
N GLU A 369 -8.86 5.89 46.23
CA GLU A 369 -8.23 6.71 45.20
C GLU A 369 -7.25 5.90 44.33
N ALA A 370 -7.61 5.69 43.07
CA ALA A 370 -6.68 5.28 42.01
C ALA A 370 -6.42 6.46 41.08
N ALA A 371 -5.14 6.82 40.89
CA ALA A 371 -4.71 7.92 40.04
C ALA A 371 -4.96 7.62 38.54
N GLY A 372 -6.20 7.78 38.08
CA GLY A 372 -6.63 7.63 36.69
C GLY A 372 -6.63 8.96 35.94
N GLY A 373 -5.52 9.30 35.27
CA GLY A 373 -5.39 10.48 34.42
C GLY A 373 -6.06 10.36 33.05
N GLY A 374 -7.34 9.96 33.00
CA GLY A 374 -8.12 9.84 31.76
C GLY A 374 -9.07 11.04 31.57
N GLY A 375 -8.69 12.01 30.74
CA GLY A 375 -9.58 13.11 30.35
C GLY A 375 -10.52 12.71 29.20
N PRO A 376 -11.85 12.87 29.33
CA PRO A 376 -12.79 12.54 28.26
C PRO A 376 -12.78 13.59 27.15
N GLY A 377 -12.61 13.16 25.89
CA GLY A 377 -12.52 14.05 24.73
C GLY A 377 -11.42 13.67 23.73
N GLY A 378 -10.62 12.64 24.01
CA GLY A 378 -9.96 11.91 22.93
C GLY A 378 -10.99 11.24 22.01
N ILE A 379 -10.63 11.01 20.74
CA ILE A 379 -11.24 9.95 19.93
C ILE A 379 -11.31 8.73 20.84
N VAL A 380 -12.49 8.11 20.99
CA VAL A 380 -12.68 6.95 21.88
C VAL A 380 -11.59 5.95 21.53
N GLN A 381 -10.62 5.79 22.42
CA GLN A 381 -9.46 4.96 22.16
C GLN A 381 -9.94 3.52 22.33
N ILE A 382 -10.46 2.97 21.23
CA ILE A 382 -11.01 1.62 21.17
C ILE A 382 -9.92 0.70 21.74
N PRO A 383 -10.21 -0.05 22.82
CA PRO A 383 -9.20 -0.91 23.44
C PRO A 383 -8.60 -1.82 22.38
N ILE A 384 -7.30 -1.73 22.16
CA ILE A 384 -6.60 -2.54 21.17
C ILE A 384 -6.80 -4.01 21.55
N PRO A 385 -7.44 -4.84 20.69
CA PRO A 385 -7.71 -6.21 21.05
C PRO A 385 -6.39 -6.99 21.16
N PRO A 386 -6.24 -7.88 22.15
CA PRO A 386 -5.06 -8.73 22.24
C PRO A 386 -5.01 -9.69 21.05
N LYS A 387 -3.90 -9.71 20.32
CA LYS A 387 -3.73 -10.56 19.13
C LYS A 387 -2.86 -11.78 19.43
N THR A 388 -3.12 -12.84 18.67
CA THR A 388 -2.29 -14.06 18.64
C THR A 388 -1.83 -14.26 17.20
N PHE A 389 -0.51 -14.18 17.00
CA PHE A 389 0.14 -14.26 15.71
C PHE A 389 1.48 -15.01 15.82
N ASP A 390 2.17 -15.17 14.69
CA ASP A 390 3.53 -15.70 14.58
C ASP A 390 4.46 -14.67 13.91
N LEU A 391 5.73 -15.03 13.68
CA LEU A 391 6.71 -14.09 13.15
C LEU A 391 6.48 -13.73 11.66
N ALA A 392 5.79 -14.58 10.89
CA ALA A 392 5.42 -14.25 9.52
C ALA A 392 4.38 -13.12 9.48
N ARG A 393 3.47 -13.11 10.46
CA ARG A 393 2.39 -12.11 10.58
C ARG A 393 2.72 -10.88 11.43
N ALA A 394 3.93 -10.76 11.96
CA ALA A 394 4.32 -9.64 12.83
C ALA A 394 4.05 -8.26 12.19
N TYR A 395 4.43 -8.09 10.92
CA TYR A 395 4.24 -6.85 10.13
C TYR A 395 2.91 -6.81 9.34
N SER A 396 1.85 -7.50 9.78
CA SER A 396 0.52 -7.42 9.15
C SER A 396 -0.57 -6.88 10.09
N ILE A 397 -1.78 -6.70 9.54
CA ILE A 397 -3.00 -6.34 10.30
C ILE A 397 -3.45 -7.46 11.27
N ASP A 398 -2.89 -8.68 11.15
CA ASP A 398 -3.08 -9.76 12.12
C ASP A 398 -2.09 -9.66 13.31
N GLY A 399 -1.00 -8.91 13.13
CA GLY A 399 0.11 -8.76 14.09
C GLY A 399 0.14 -7.39 14.76
N TRP A 400 1.15 -6.59 14.45
CA TRP A 400 1.42 -5.29 15.08
C TRP A 400 0.60 -4.13 14.54
N PHE A 401 -0.10 -4.30 13.42
CA PHE A 401 -0.95 -3.26 12.85
C PHE A 401 -2.42 -3.59 13.06
N GLY A 402 -3.26 -2.56 12.99
CA GLY A 402 -4.71 -2.64 12.93
C GLY A 402 -5.24 -2.03 11.64
N ASP A 403 -6.47 -2.43 11.31
CA ASP A 403 -7.28 -1.92 10.21
C ASP A 403 -8.60 -1.42 10.85
N SER A 404 -8.72 -0.10 11.00
CA SER A 404 -9.84 0.60 11.63
C SER A 404 -10.95 0.89 10.62
N TYR A 405 -10.60 1.08 9.35
CA TYR A 405 -11.54 1.38 8.26
C TYR A 405 -12.09 0.12 7.56
N VAL A 406 -11.50 -1.05 7.80
CA VAL A 406 -11.83 -2.36 7.21
C VAL A 406 -11.62 -2.37 5.69
N ASP A 407 -10.47 -1.84 5.26
CA ASP A 407 -10.06 -1.73 3.85
C ASP A 407 -8.75 -2.49 3.52
N LEU A 408 -8.22 -3.26 4.49
CA LEU A 408 -6.96 -4.00 4.46
C LEU A 408 -5.70 -3.13 4.46
N ILE A 409 -5.81 -1.82 4.71
CA ILE A 409 -4.66 -0.91 4.85
C ILE A 409 -4.31 -0.78 6.35
N PRO A 410 -3.04 -1.01 6.74
CA PRO A 410 -2.56 -0.74 8.10
C PRO A 410 -2.72 0.73 8.52
N ASP A 411 -3.82 1.11 9.17
CA ASP A 411 -4.14 2.49 9.57
C ASP A 411 -3.87 2.80 11.04
N ARG A 412 -3.48 1.80 11.82
CA ARG A 412 -3.26 1.91 13.26
C ARG A 412 -2.09 1.05 13.72
N LEU A 413 -1.22 1.62 14.55
CA LEU A 413 -0.23 0.85 15.30
C LEU A 413 -0.89 0.17 16.52
N GLU A 414 -0.82 -1.15 16.59
CA GLU A 414 -1.36 -2.01 17.66
C GLU A 414 -0.26 -2.71 18.48
N THR A 415 0.89 -2.05 18.58
CA THR A 415 2.04 -2.45 19.38
C THR A 415 2.71 -1.24 20.03
N ALA A 416 3.53 -1.50 21.05
CA ALA A 416 4.48 -0.54 21.61
C ALA A 416 5.86 -1.19 21.74
N ILE A 417 6.92 -0.41 21.58
CA ILE A 417 8.28 -0.90 21.83
C ILE A 417 8.67 -0.62 23.28
N ILE A 418 8.89 -1.68 24.04
CA ILE A 418 9.36 -1.59 25.42
C ILE A 418 10.87 -1.83 25.42
N VAL A 419 11.64 -0.81 25.81
CA VAL A 419 13.11 -0.85 25.85
C VAL A 419 13.64 -1.17 27.24
N GLY A 420 14.71 -1.96 27.30
CA GLY A 420 15.45 -2.26 28.52
C GLY A 420 16.51 -1.19 28.84
N ASP A 421 17.72 -1.63 29.15
CA ASP A 421 18.90 -0.76 29.27
C ASP A 421 19.29 -0.17 27.91
N ALA A 422 19.89 1.02 27.94
CA ALA A 422 20.28 1.73 26.73
C ALA A 422 21.36 1.02 25.91
N LYS A 423 22.20 0.21 26.58
CA LYS A 423 23.34 -0.48 25.95
C LYS A 423 22.91 -1.52 24.92
N ASP A 424 21.84 -2.26 25.19
CA ASP A 424 21.32 -3.33 24.31
C ASP A 424 20.00 -2.99 23.62
N SER A 425 19.43 -1.80 23.85
CA SER A 425 18.13 -1.40 23.28
C SER A 425 18.18 -0.48 22.06
N LEU A 426 19.35 -0.02 21.58
CA LEU A 426 19.41 0.97 20.48
C LEU A 426 18.73 0.50 19.18
N GLY A 427 18.79 -0.80 18.88
CA GLY A 427 18.12 -1.42 17.72
C GLY A 427 16.59 -1.25 17.70
N ALA A 428 15.98 -0.94 18.85
CA ALA A 428 14.56 -0.53 18.95
C ALA A 428 14.20 0.59 17.98
N ALA A 429 15.12 1.52 17.71
CA ALA A 429 14.84 2.64 16.83
C ALA A 429 14.76 2.26 15.35
N HIS A 430 15.39 1.16 14.93
CA HIS A 430 15.27 0.62 13.58
C HIS A 430 13.96 -0.15 13.39
N ILE A 431 13.54 -0.90 14.42
CA ILE A 431 12.20 -1.52 14.46
C ILE A 431 11.13 -0.42 14.38
N ALA A 432 11.27 0.64 15.18
CA ALA A 432 10.40 1.82 15.16
C ALA A 432 10.31 2.46 13.78
N THR A 433 11.46 2.68 13.12
CA THR A 433 11.52 3.21 11.75
C THR A 433 10.64 2.39 10.80
N ARG A 434 10.72 1.07 10.87
CA ARG A 434 9.94 0.20 10.00
C ARG A 434 8.45 0.14 10.36
N LEU A 435 8.10 0.19 11.65
CA LEU A 435 6.71 0.32 12.08
C LEU A 435 6.06 1.60 11.56
N GLY A 436 6.82 2.69 11.44
CA GLY A 436 6.34 3.93 10.81
C GLY A 436 6.13 3.79 9.30
N LEU A 437 7.08 3.17 8.59
CA LEU A 437 7.05 2.97 7.14
C LEU A 437 5.82 2.18 6.65
N GLU A 438 5.41 1.15 7.39
CA GLU A 438 4.41 0.19 6.94
C GLU A 438 2.98 0.52 7.42
N THR A 439 2.71 1.77 7.83
CA THR A 439 1.36 2.21 8.27
C THR A 439 0.97 3.59 7.77
N THR A 440 -0.32 3.78 7.48
CA THR A 440 -0.93 5.08 7.19
C THR A 440 -1.39 5.83 8.44
N GLY A 441 -1.28 5.25 9.64
CA GLY A 441 -1.58 5.93 10.90
C GLY A 441 -0.76 5.43 12.11
N VAL A 442 0.12 6.31 12.61
CA VAL A 442 0.99 6.03 13.77
C VAL A 442 0.53 6.78 15.02
N THR A 443 0.61 6.13 16.19
CA THR A 443 0.49 6.80 17.50
C THR A 443 1.88 6.95 18.12
N LEU A 444 2.24 8.18 18.51
CA LEU A 444 3.53 8.51 19.14
C LEU A 444 3.30 9.15 20.52
N PRO A 445 4.18 8.92 21.51
CA PRO A 445 5.40 8.10 21.46
C PRO A 445 5.15 6.59 21.41
N LEU A 446 5.96 5.85 20.64
CA LEU A 446 5.90 4.39 20.51
C LEU A 446 6.84 3.66 21.48
N ALA A 447 7.91 4.31 21.94
CA ALA A 447 8.96 3.70 22.76
C ALA A 447 8.81 4.04 24.25
N ARG A 448 8.78 3.02 25.11
CA ARG A 448 8.56 3.13 26.56
C ARG A 448 9.63 2.36 27.35
N ASN A 449 10.12 2.93 28.44
CA ASN A 449 11.08 2.28 29.35
C ASN A 449 10.39 1.13 30.13
N ALA A 450 10.98 -0.07 30.12
CA ALA A 450 10.47 -1.25 30.81
C ALA A 450 10.20 -1.01 32.31
N ARG A 451 11.06 -0.22 32.98
CA ARG A 451 10.93 0.12 34.41
C ARG A 451 9.71 0.99 34.72
N LYS A 452 9.13 1.65 33.71
CA LYS A 452 7.92 2.48 33.81
C LYS A 452 6.64 1.69 33.45
N ILE A 453 6.73 0.36 33.20
CA ILE A 453 5.57 -0.50 32.92
C ILE A 453 5.09 -1.20 34.20
N THR A 454 3.94 -0.77 34.72
CA THR A 454 3.33 -1.32 35.95
C THR A 454 2.32 -2.45 35.69
N ASN A 455 1.74 -2.53 34.49
CA ASN A 455 0.79 -3.59 34.11
C ASN A 455 1.14 -4.17 32.71
N PRO A 456 2.07 -5.13 32.64
CA PRO A 456 2.48 -5.76 31.38
C PRO A 456 1.35 -6.50 30.64
N ALA A 457 0.27 -6.88 31.33
CA ALA A 457 -0.87 -7.58 30.73
C ALA A 457 -1.82 -6.65 29.94
N ALA A 458 -1.73 -5.33 30.15
CA ALA A 458 -2.46 -4.31 29.42
C ALA A 458 -1.69 -3.72 28.22
N GLU A 459 -0.43 -4.11 28.03
CA GLU A 459 0.37 -3.66 26.90
C GLU A 459 -0.09 -4.41 25.62
N PRO A 460 -0.53 -3.70 24.57
CA PRO A 460 -0.95 -4.33 23.32
C PRO A 460 0.27 -4.87 22.57
N ASN A 461 0.27 -6.18 22.34
CA ASN A 461 1.20 -6.94 21.50
C ASN A 461 2.68 -6.45 21.53
N PRO A 462 3.31 -6.30 22.72
CA PRO A 462 4.49 -5.45 22.86
C PRO A 462 5.77 -6.07 22.27
N ILE A 463 6.63 -5.21 21.70
CA ILE A 463 7.97 -5.58 21.26
C ILE A 463 8.95 -5.27 22.40
N LEU A 464 9.51 -6.30 23.01
CA LEU A 464 10.42 -6.22 24.14
C LEU A 464 11.87 -6.30 23.63
N VAL A 465 12.59 -5.18 23.66
CA VAL A 465 13.97 -5.09 23.16
C VAL A 465 14.96 -5.07 24.33
N GLY A 466 16.05 -5.82 24.20
CA GLY A 466 17.13 -5.94 25.19
C GLY A 466 17.03 -7.22 26.04
N ARG A 467 18.15 -7.89 26.27
CA ARG A 467 18.24 -8.97 27.29
C ARG A 467 18.09 -8.39 28.70
N SER A 468 18.53 -7.14 28.90
CA SER A 468 18.43 -6.37 30.14
C SER A 468 17.00 -5.96 30.52
N ASN A 469 16.04 -6.11 29.62
CA ASN A 469 14.65 -5.66 29.78
C ASN A 469 13.93 -6.47 30.88
N ASP A 470 13.36 -5.78 31.87
CA ASP A 470 12.71 -6.40 33.03
C ASP A 470 11.57 -7.35 32.63
N LEU A 471 10.88 -7.09 31.52
CA LEU A 471 9.82 -7.95 30.99
C LEU A 471 10.39 -9.21 30.31
N VAL A 472 11.51 -9.08 29.57
CA VAL A 472 12.23 -10.24 29.01
C VAL A 472 12.75 -11.14 30.13
N GLN A 473 13.33 -10.55 31.18
CA GLN A 473 13.81 -11.26 32.37
C GLN A 473 12.68 -12.00 33.10
N GLN A 474 11.46 -11.43 33.15
CA GLN A 474 10.29 -12.13 33.67
C GLN A 474 9.88 -13.33 32.81
N LEU A 475 9.85 -13.18 31.47
CA LEU A 475 9.48 -14.28 30.57
C LEU A 475 10.50 -15.44 30.58
N VAL A 476 11.78 -15.12 30.74
CA VAL A 476 12.86 -16.13 30.95
C VAL A 476 12.64 -16.87 32.27
N LYS A 477 12.38 -16.16 33.38
CA LYS A 477 12.06 -16.78 34.69
C LYS A 477 10.79 -17.64 34.66
N LEU A 478 9.82 -17.29 33.82
CA LEU A 478 8.59 -18.07 33.58
C LEU A 478 8.81 -19.25 32.61
N GLY A 479 10.01 -19.44 32.06
CA GLY A 479 10.33 -20.50 31.10
C GLY A 479 9.68 -20.32 29.72
N LYS A 480 9.07 -19.15 29.44
CA LYS A 480 8.40 -18.83 28.17
C LYS A 480 9.36 -18.39 27.06
N VAL A 481 10.60 -18.04 27.43
CA VAL A 481 11.65 -17.52 26.56
C VAL A 481 12.96 -18.22 26.92
N ARG A 482 13.78 -18.58 25.93
CA ARG A 482 15.11 -19.17 26.14
C ARG A 482 16.18 -18.35 25.43
N LEU A 483 17.17 -17.86 26.18
CA LEU A 483 18.26 -17.04 25.65
C LEU A 483 19.66 -17.54 26.09
N ASP A 484 19.72 -18.68 26.77
CA ASP A 484 20.95 -19.16 27.43
C ASP A 484 21.85 -19.98 26.49
N ASP A 485 21.28 -20.49 25.39
CA ASP A 485 22.00 -21.22 24.33
C ASP A 485 22.69 -20.28 23.30
N LEU A 486 22.49 -18.96 23.42
CA LEU A 486 23.04 -17.96 22.50
C LEU A 486 24.53 -17.68 22.80
N LYS A 487 25.36 -17.67 21.75
CA LYS A 487 26.78 -17.28 21.84
C LYS A 487 26.96 -15.76 21.69
N PRO A 488 28.11 -15.19 22.07
CA PRO A 488 28.42 -13.78 21.82
C PRO A 488 28.21 -13.39 20.34
N GLY A 489 27.59 -12.24 20.10
CA GLY A 489 27.14 -11.79 18.78
C GLY A 489 25.89 -12.50 18.21
N GLU A 490 25.36 -13.55 18.83
CA GLU A 490 24.11 -14.20 18.41
C GLU A 490 22.89 -13.52 19.06
N GLY A 491 21.82 -13.40 18.27
CA GLY A 491 20.56 -12.74 18.62
C GLY A 491 19.36 -13.59 18.28
N ALA A 492 18.28 -13.47 19.07
CA ALA A 492 17.02 -14.16 18.84
C ALA A 492 15.85 -13.19 18.71
N ILE A 493 14.89 -13.56 17.86
CA ILE A 493 13.55 -12.97 17.76
C ILE A 493 12.58 -14.08 18.14
N GLN A 494 11.82 -13.93 19.22
CA GLN A 494 10.91 -14.95 19.73
C GLN A 494 9.50 -14.39 19.91
N ILE A 495 8.51 -15.07 19.33
CA ILE A 495 7.09 -14.77 19.54
C ILE A 495 6.61 -15.53 20.77
N VAL A 496 6.10 -14.79 21.75
CA VAL A 496 5.62 -15.32 23.03
C VAL A 496 4.12 -15.11 23.11
N GLN A 497 3.36 -16.10 22.64
CA GLN A 497 1.90 -16.08 22.74
C GLN A 497 1.48 -16.08 24.21
N LYS A 498 0.44 -15.29 24.53
CA LYS A 498 -0.08 -15.10 25.88
C LYS A 498 1.03 -14.77 26.90
N ALA A 499 1.84 -13.75 26.62
CA ALA A 499 3.07 -13.45 27.34
C ALA A 499 2.82 -13.15 28.83
N PHE A 500 2.08 -12.07 29.10
CA PHE A 500 1.66 -11.64 30.45
C PHE A 500 0.13 -11.69 30.66
N GLY A 501 -0.62 -11.89 29.58
CA GLY A 501 -2.07 -11.89 29.53
C GLY A 501 -2.53 -12.56 28.23
N PRO A 502 -3.63 -12.13 27.61
CA PRO A 502 -4.06 -12.68 26.32
C PRO A 502 -3.18 -12.25 25.13
N ALA A 503 -2.47 -11.13 25.21
CA ALA A 503 -1.66 -10.57 24.13
C ALA A 503 -0.34 -11.34 23.87
N THR A 504 0.16 -11.23 22.64
CA THR A 504 1.41 -11.84 22.18
C THR A 504 2.56 -10.84 22.25
N ALA A 505 3.62 -11.14 22.98
CA ALA A 505 4.83 -10.31 22.99
C ALA A 505 5.83 -10.80 21.94
N THR A 506 6.62 -9.89 21.37
CA THR A 506 7.81 -10.24 20.58
C THR A 506 9.05 -9.88 21.36
N VAL A 507 9.92 -10.85 21.64
CA VAL A 507 11.19 -10.63 22.34
C VAL A 507 12.32 -10.52 21.32
N VAL A 508 13.13 -9.47 21.45
CA VAL A 508 14.31 -9.20 20.61
C VAL A 508 15.50 -9.02 21.54
N ALA A 509 16.32 -10.06 21.68
CA ALA A 509 17.43 -10.11 22.64
C ALA A 509 18.55 -11.03 22.16
N GLY A 510 19.80 -10.65 22.44
CA GLY A 510 20.98 -11.47 22.19
C GLY A 510 21.70 -11.96 23.44
N ALA A 511 22.84 -12.62 23.23
CA ALA A 511 23.79 -12.91 24.31
C ALA A 511 24.41 -11.62 24.88
N ASP A 512 24.59 -10.62 24.03
CA ASP A 512 25.24 -9.34 24.31
C ASP A 512 24.56 -8.20 23.49
N PRO A 513 25.01 -6.93 23.64
CA PRO A 513 24.48 -5.82 22.85
C PRO A 513 24.58 -5.99 21.33
N ALA A 514 25.65 -6.61 20.83
CA ALA A 514 25.85 -6.79 19.39
C ALA A 514 24.87 -7.84 18.83
N GLY A 515 24.65 -8.94 19.54
CA GLY A 515 23.61 -9.92 19.20
C GLY A 515 22.20 -9.32 19.21
N THR A 516 21.91 -8.44 20.18
CA THR A 516 20.61 -7.74 20.22
C THR A 516 20.43 -6.77 19.04
N ASP A 517 21.49 -6.05 18.64
CA ASP A 517 21.47 -5.20 17.45
C ASP A 517 21.28 -6.01 16.16
N VAL A 518 22.00 -7.13 16.00
CA VAL A 518 21.84 -8.05 14.85
C VAL A 518 20.41 -8.58 14.74
N ALA A 519 19.79 -9.01 15.85
CA ALA A 519 18.39 -9.43 15.87
C ALA A 519 17.42 -8.28 15.54
N SER A 520 17.63 -7.10 16.13
CA SER A 520 16.81 -5.92 15.86
C SER A 520 16.90 -5.48 14.39
N MET A 521 18.09 -5.52 13.82
CA MET A 521 18.35 -5.16 12.42
C MET A 521 17.83 -6.22 11.44
N TYR A 522 17.87 -7.51 11.80
CA TYR A 522 17.22 -8.56 11.02
C TYR A 522 15.70 -8.33 10.99
N LEU A 523 15.08 -8.08 12.15
CA LEU A 523 13.65 -7.80 12.26
C LEU A 523 13.27 -6.55 11.44
N ALA A 524 14.02 -5.47 11.61
CA ALA A 524 13.79 -4.20 10.93
C ALA A 524 14.16 -4.17 9.44
N ARG A 525 14.84 -5.19 8.89
CA ARG A 525 15.21 -5.24 7.46
C ARG A 525 14.61 -6.38 6.66
N ARG A 526 14.30 -7.53 7.28
CA ARG A 526 14.06 -8.79 6.54
C ARG A 526 12.68 -9.39 6.75
N VAL A 527 12.25 -9.61 8.01
CA VAL A 527 10.96 -10.29 8.32
C VAL A 527 9.81 -9.67 7.51
N PRO A 528 8.96 -10.43 6.78
CA PRO A 528 8.81 -11.88 6.83
C PRO A 528 9.78 -12.67 5.95
N TYR A 529 10.69 -12.04 5.21
CA TYR A 529 11.69 -12.74 4.40
C TYR A 529 12.75 -13.47 5.25
N LEU A 530 13.26 -14.59 4.72
CA LEU A 530 14.33 -15.37 5.34
C LEU A 530 15.72 -14.72 5.22
N TRP A 531 15.99 -14.00 4.11
CA TRP A 531 17.29 -13.34 3.96
C TRP A 531 17.30 -12.16 2.97
N ASP A 532 16.90 -12.43 1.73
CA ASP A 532 16.77 -11.42 0.67
C ASP A 532 15.33 -10.90 0.64
N VAL A 533 15.17 -9.62 0.29
CA VAL A 533 13.90 -8.88 0.27
C VAL A 533 13.46 -8.54 -1.16
N THR A 534 14.16 -9.06 -2.17
CA THR A 534 13.75 -8.92 -3.57
C THR A 534 12.43 -9.66 -3.83
N ARG A 535 11.63 -9.15 -4.78
CA ARG A 535 10.34 -9.75 -5.16
C ARG A 535 10.50 -11.21 -5.59
N GLY A 536 9.83 -12.12 -4.88
CA GLY A 536 9.92 -13.56 -5.11
C GLY A 536 10.94 -14.30 -4.23
N SER A 537 11.62 -13.59 -3.33
CA SER A 537 12.45 -14.22 -2.28
C SER A 537 11.60 -14.97 -1.25
N PHE A 538 12.13 -16.09 -0.74
CA PHE A 538 11.44 -16.91 0.25
C PHE A 538 11.27 -16.20 1.60
N GLY A 539 10.07 -16.34 2.17
CA GLY A 539 9.69 -15.86 3.50
C GLY A 539 9.26 -16.95 4.47
N LEU A 540 8.84 -16.52 5.66
CA LEU A 540 8.38 -17.38 6.74
C LEU A 540 7.07 -18.09 6.38
N ASP A 541 6.15 -17.44 5.65
CA ASP A 541 4.94 -18.11 5.12
C ASP A 541 5.29 -19.27 4.16
N ASP A 542 6.41 -19.22 3.41
CA ASP A 542 6.85 -20.33 2.56
C ASP A 542 7.34 -21.51 3.42
N VAL A 543 8.05 -21.24 4.51
CA VAL A 543 8.49 -22.27 5.47
C VAL A 543 7.27 -22.93 6.15
N ILE A 544 6.29 -22.12 6.56
CA ILE A 544 5.04 -22.59 7.14
C ILE A 544 4.27 -23.46 6.13
N THR A 545 4.14 -22.99 4.88
CA THR A 545 3.45 -23.72 3.80
C THR A 545 4.14 -25.03 3.47
N GLN A 546 5.46 -25.02 3.22
CA GLN A 546 6.21 -26.24 2.89
C GLN A 546 6.20 -27.26 4.04
N ALA A 547 6.35 -26.82 5.30
CA ALA A 547 6.24 -27.71 6.44
C ALA A 547 4.82 -28.28 6.60
N GLY A 548 3.80 -27.44 6.41
CA GLY A 548 2.39 -27.83 6.43
C GLY A 548 2.03 -28.83 5.34
N ASP A 549 2.47 -28.61 4.11
CA ASP A 549 2.20 -29.48 2.96
C ASP A 549 2.99 -30.79 3.04
N PHE A 550 4.21 -30.78 3.58
CA PHE A 550 4.94 -32.00 3.93
C PHE A 550 4.18 -32.82 4.99
N LEU A 551 3.79 -32.21 6.11
CA LEU A 551 3.08 -32.92 7.18
C LEU A 551 1.66 -33.36 6.78
N SER A 552 1.05 -32.68 5.80
CA SER A 552 -0.27 -32.99 5.24
C SER A 552 -0.23 -33.99 4.08
N VAL A 553 0.93 -34.60 3.78
CA VAL A 553 1.09 -35.62 2.73
C VAL A 553 0.78 -35.10 1.31
N LYS A 554 1.08 -33.82 1.05
CA LYS A 554 0.89 -33.19 -0.26
C LYS A 554 2.15 -33.17 -1.13
N THR A 555 3.33 -33.32 -0.53
CA THR A 555 4.61 -33.38 -1.26
C THR A 555 4.99 -34.82 -1.61
N GLY A 556 5.69 -35.01 -2.73
CA GLY A 556 6.19 -36.32 -3.16
C GLY A 556 7.04 -37.03 -2.10
N GLY A 557 7.85 -36.29 -1.33
CA GLY A 557 8.65 -36.85 -0.23
C GLY A 557 7.80 -37.37 0.94
N SER A 558 6.72 -36.65 1.29
CA SER A 558 5.79 -37.08 2.33
C SER A 558 4.88 -38.24 1.90
N GLN A 559 4.45 -38.24 0.63
CA GLN A 559 3.66 -39.34 0.04
C GLN A 559 4.50 -40.62 -0.08
N ALA A 560 5.75 -40.51 -0.51
CA ALA A 560 6.71 -41.61 -0.49
C ALA A 560 6.92 -42.15 0.94
N SER A 561 7.01 -41.26 1.94
CA SER A 561 7.14 -41.65 3.36
C SER A 561 5.92 -42.40 3.88
N LEU A 562 4.71 -41.98 3.50
CA LEU A 562 3.48 -42.70 3.82
C LEU A 562 3.43 -44.06 3.10
N ALA A 563 3.72 -44.10 1.80
CA ALA A 563 3.74 -45.32 1.01
C ALA A 563 4.72 -46.37 1.55
N ILE A 564 5.89 -45.95 2.05
CA ILE A 564 6.84 -46.82 2.75
C ILE A 564 6.18 -47.47 3.97
N ARG A 565 5.46 -46.69 4.79
CA ARG A 565 4.78 -47.18 6.00
C ARG A 565 3.67 -48.17 5.64
N GLU A 566 2.81 -47.83 4.69
CA GLU A 566 1.71 -48.71 4.26
C GLU A 566 2.24 -50.02 3.67
N VAL A 567 3.29 -49.97 2.84
CA VAL A 567 3.94 -51.18 2.30
C VAL A 567 4.58 -52.00 3.40
N ASP A 568 5.32 -51.39 4.33
CA ASP A 568 5.89 -52.10 5.50
C ASP A 568 4.79 -52.75 6.37
N ASP A 569 3.64 -52.10 6.54
CA ASP A 569 2.50 -52.63 7.30
C ASP A 569 1.81 -53.80 6.56
N VAL A 570 1.64 -53.71 5.23
CA VAL A 570 1.17 -54.83 4.40
C VAL A 570 2.13 -56.01 4.48
N LEU A 571 3.44 -55.79 4.35
CA LEU A 571 4.44 -56.86 4.37
C LEU A 571 4.42 -57.67 5.69
N LYS A 572 4.22 -57.01 6.85
CA LYS A 572 4.02 -57.71 8.14
C LYS A 572 2.84 -58.68 8.12
N THR A 573 1.76 -58.36 7.41
CA THR A 573 0.59 -59.27 7.29
C THR A 573 0.88 -60.50 6.40
N LEU A 574 1.99 -60.47 5.66
CA LEU A 574 2.44 -61.52 4.74
C LEU A 574 3.60 -62.35 5.29
N ASP A 575 4.11 -62.03 6.49
CA ASP A 575 5.19 -62.77 7.14
C ASP A 575 4.90 -64.27 7.23
N GLY A 576 5.89 -65.08 6.84
CA GLY A 576 5.80 -66.55 6.81
C GLY A 576 4.99 -67.14 5.65
N LYS A 577 4.43 -66.33 4.74
CA LYS A 577 3.73 -66.81 3.54
C LYS A 577 4.66 -66.84 2.33
N THR A 578 4.44 -67.80 1.44
CA THR A 578 5.06 -67.81 0.10
C THR A 578 4.23 -66.91 -0.83
N ILE A 579 4.86 -65.89 -1.41
CA ILE A 579 4.21 -64.91 -2.29
C ILE A 579 4.81 -65.02 -3.70
N GLU A 580 3.99 -65.39 -4.68
CA GLU A 580 4.42 -65.55 -6.08
C GLU A 580 4.77 -64.20 -6.73
N SER A 581 3.95 -63.18 -6.48
CA SER A 581 4.18 -61.81 -6.96
C SER A 581 3.61 -60.74 -6.02
N PHE A 582 4.19 -59.55 -6.06
CA PHE A 582 3.70 -58.34 -5.40
C PHE A 582 3.81 -57.15 -6.35
N ASP A 583 2.69 -56.47 -6.58
CA ASP A 583 2.63 -55.24 -7.39
C ASP A 583 2.29 -54.06 -6.47
N ALA A 584 3.12 -53.02 -6.48
CA ALA A 584 2.91 -51.81 -5.71
C ALA A 584 2.79 -50.60 -6.64
N LYS A 585 1.56 -50.17 -6.90
CA LYS A 585 1.30 -48.89 -7.56
C LYS A 585 1.15 -47.79 -6.51
N VAL A 586 2.05 -46.81 -6.54
CA VAL A 586 2.11 -45.68 -5.61
C VAL A 586 1.70 -44.39 -6.33
N TYR A 587 0.94 -43.54 -5.67
CA TYR A 587 0.58 -42.22 -6.18
C TYR A 587 1.43 -41.18 -5.44
N LEU A 588 2.14 -40.36 -6.21
CA LEU A 588 3.06 -39.31 -5.74
C LEU A 588 2.72 -37.99 -6.45
N GLU A 589 3.30 -36.88 -6.00
CA GLU A 589 3.18 -35.55 -6.63
C GLU A 589 3.58 -35.61 -8.11
N GLU A 590 4.72 -36.24 -8.39
CA GLU A 590 5.22 -36.57 -9.74
C GLU A 590 5.68 -38.02 -9.79
N THR A 591 5.67 -38.63 -10.98
CA THR A 591 6.25 -39.96 -11.22
C THR A 591 7.76 -39.97 -10.88
N ASN A 592 8.20 -40.93 -10.06
CA ASN A 592 9.56 -41.05 -9.55
C ASN A 592 10.13 -42.48 -9.72
N PRO A 593 10.75 -42.80 -10.87
CA PRO A 593 11.32 -44.13 -11.14
C PRO A 593 12.47 -44.53 -10.20
N GLY A 594 13.13 -43.54 -9.57
CA GLY A 594 14.16 -43.78 -8.56
C GLY A 594 13.57 -44.32 -7.25
N PHE A 595 12.45 -43.74 -6.81
CA PHE A 595 11.68 -44.26 -5.69
C PHE A 595 11.14 -45.66 -5.97
N ASP A 596 10.60 -45.90 -7.17
CA ASP A 596 10.11 -47.23 -7.57
C ASP A 596 11.21 -48.29 -7.45
N THR A 597 12.36 -48.03 -8.07
CA THR A 597 13.52 -48.93 -8.02
C THR A 597 13.96 -49.24 -6.57
N TRP A 598 13.96 -48.22 -5.71
CA TRP A 598 14.31 -48.36 -4.29
C TRP A 598 13.24 -49.13 -3.50
N LEU A 599 11.94 -48.90 -3.78
CA LEU A 599 10.83 -49.58 -3.11
C LEU A 599 10.80 -51.07 -3.47
N ALA A 600 11.03 -51.41 -4.74
CA ALA A 600 11.16 -52.81 -5.18
C ALA A 600 12.32 -53.52 -4.47
N ALA A 601 13.46 -52.85 -4.29
CA ALA A 601 14.59 -53.38 -3.53
C ALA A 601 14.26 -53.57 -2.04
N ARG A 602 13.55 -52.61 -1.42
CA ARG A 602 13.09 -52.72 -0.02
C ARG A 602 12.16 -53.91 0.19
N ILE A 603 11.17 -54.09 -0.67
CA ILE A 603 10.22 -55.22 -0.62
C ILE A 603 10.97 -56.56 -0.69
N LYS A 604 11.93 -56.70 -1.63
CA LYS A 604 12.75 -57.92 -1.78
C LYS A 604 13.65 -58.21 -0.57
N ASP A 605 14.23 -57.18 0.06
CA ASP A 605 15.03 -57.35 1.29
C ASP A 605 14.17 -57.86 2.46
N ARG A 606 12.97 -57.29 2.62
CA ARG A 606 12.02 -57.66 3.68
C ARG A 606 11.41 -59.04 3.47
N MET A 607 11.12 -59.42 2.22
CA MET A 607 10.50 -60.71 1.89
C MET A 607 11.40 -61.55 0.98
N LYS A 608 12.39 -62.24 1.56
CA LYS A 608 13.42 -63.00 0.83
C LYS A 608 12.90 -64.18 -0.01
N SER A 609 11.66 -64.61 0.20
CA SER A 609 11.00 -65.73 -0.49
C SER A 609 9.99 -65.28 -1.55
N ILE A 610 9.99 -63.99 -1.94
CA ILE A 610 9.10 -63.46 -2.97
C ILE A 610 9.60 -63.78 -4.38
N GLY A 611 8.69 -64.14 -5.29
CA GLY A 611 9.01 -64.41 -6.69
C GLY A 611 9.26 -63.12 -7.50
N ALA A 612 8.20 -62.45 -7.92
CA ALA A 612 8.26 -61.21 -8.67
C ALA A 612 7.85 -59.99 -7.82
N VAL A 613 8.56 -58.86 -7.99
CA VAL A 613 8.16 -57.57 -7.40
C VAL A 613 8.17 -56.52 -8.49
N THR A 614 7.01 -55.89 -8.68
CA THR A 614 6.81 -54.76 -9.58
C THR A 614 6.41 -53.56 -8.73
N THR A 615 6.96 -52.39 -9.05
CA THR A 615 6.62 -51.12 -8.40
C THR A 615 6.51 -50.04 -9.45
N SER A 616 5.51 -49.19 -9.35
CA SER A 616 5.34 -48.06 -10.26
C SER A 616 4.76 -46.85 -9.53
N SER A 617 5.25 -45.67 -9.87
CA SER A 617 4.74 -44.39 -9.39
C SER A 617 3.93 -43.70 -10.48
N GLN A 618 2.88 -42.98 -10.08
CA GLN A 618 2.09 -42.11 -10.95
C GLN A 618 1.88 -40.76 -10.27
N GLY A 619 1.99 -39.67 -11.04
CA GLY A 619 1.65 -38.32 -10.59
C GLY A 619 0.16 -38.18 -10.30
N ILE A 620 -0.20 -37.64 -9.13
CA ILE A 620 -1.60 -37.40 -8.73
C ILE A 620 -2.33 -36.41 -9.64
N THR A 621 -1.59 -35.56 -10.36
CA THR A 621 -2.09 -34.62 -11.36
C THR A 621 -1.76 -35.01 -12.80
N ASP A 622 -1.23 -36.22 -13.05
CA ASP A 622 -0.91 -36.67 -14.40
C ASP A 622 -2.19 -36.64 -15.28
N PRO A 623 -2.17 -35.98 -16.44
CA PRO A 623 -3.36 -35.83 -17.26
C PRO A 623 -3.79 -37.17 -17.86
N VAL A 624 -5.03 -37.57 -17.56
CA VAL A 624 -5.68 -38.74 -18.18
C VAL A 624 -6.51 -38.25 -19.36
N THR A 625 -6.18 -38.71 -20.57
CA THR A 625 -6.96 -38.42 -21.78
C THR A 625 -8.36 -39.01 -21.66
N VAL A 626 -9.37 -38.15 -21.49
CA VAL A 626 -10.78 -38.54 -21.39
C VAL A 626 -11.35 -38.83 -22.78
N PHE A 627 -11.05 -37.97 -23.76
CA PHE A 627 -11.37 -38.16 -25.18
C PHE A 627 -10.43 -37.29 -26.03
N GLU A 628 -10.31 -37.63 -27.31
CA GLU A 628 -9.63 -36.85 -28.35
C GLU A 628 -10.59 -36.72 -29.53
N ASP A 629 -10.76 -35.51 -30.07
CA ASP A 629 -11.61 -35.22 -31.23
C ASP A 629 -10.80 -34.48 -32.30
N LYS A 630 -10.99 -34.85 -33.57
CA LYS A 630 -10.58 -34.04 -34.72
C LYS A 630 -11.81 -33.40 -35.34
N ILE A 631 -11.72 -32.11 -35.67
CA ILE A 631 -12.79 -31.33 -36.29
C ILE A 631 -12.25 -30.57 -37.50
N ASP A 632 -13.07 -30.48 -38.55
CA ASP A 632 -12.81 -29.64 -39.71
C ASP A 632 -13.84 -28.49 -39.68
N ILE A 633 -13.35 -27.24 -39.73
CA ILE A 633 -14.17 -26.03 -39.63
C ILE A 633 -14.14 -25.30 -40.99
N PRO A 634 -15.29 -24.95 -41.60
CA PRO A 634 -15.32 -24.17 -42.83
C PRO A 634 -14.71 -22.78 -42.61
N TRP A 635 -13.87 -22.31 -43.53
CA TRP A 635 -13.14 -21.05 -43.41
C TRP A 635 -14.05 -19.82 -43.65
N GLU A 636 -13.91 -18.76 -42.86
CA GLU A 636 -14.69 -17.51 -43.02
C GLU A 636 -14.43 -16.80 -44.36
N VAL A 637 -13.21 -16.92 -44.89
CA VAL A 637 -12.77 -16.20 -46.10
C VAL A 637 -13.40 -16.78 -47.37
N ASP A 638 -13.70 -18.08 -47.39
CA ASP A 638 -14.43 -18.71 -48.51
C ASP A 638 -15.85 -18.15 -48.61
N GLU A 639 -16.51 -17.93 -47.47
CA GLU A 639 -17.83 -17.30 -47.43
C GLU A 639 -17.76 -15.82 -47.83
N PHE A 640 -16.72 -15.09 -47.40
CA PHE A 640 -16.47 -13.73 -47.87
C PHE A 640 -16.37 -13.68 -49.41
N TRP A 641 -15.54 -14.55 -50.01
CA TRP A 641 -15.37 -14.59 -51.46
C TRP A 641 -16.64 -14.98 -52.20
N ALA A 642 -17.42 -15.91 -51.65
CA ALA A 642 -18.73 -16.27 -52.21
C ALA A 642 -19.65 -15.04 -52.27
N LYS A 643 -19.88 -14.36 -51.12
CA LYS A 643 -20.74 -13.16 -51.04
C LYS A 643 -20.24 -12.01 -51.92
N PHE A 644 -18.93 -11.76 -51.97
CA PHE A 644 -18.35 -10.72 -52.81
C PHE A 644 -18.61 -10.97 -54.31
N LYS A 645 -18.47 -12.23 -54.75
CA LYS A 645 -18.67 -12.64 -56.15
C LYS A 645 -20.14 -12.72 -56.55
N SER A 646 -21.05 -13.06 -55.65
CA SER A 646 -22.50 -13.06 -55.92
C SER A 646 -23.10 -11.65 -55.88
N ASP A 647 -22.78 -10.85 -54.88
CA ASP A 647 -23.58 -9.69 -54.51
C ASP A 647 -22.94 -8.34 -54.79
N VAL A 648 -21.62 -8.27 -54.96
CA VAL A 648 -20.89 -7.02 -55.22
C VAL A 648 -20.45 -6.93 -56.68
N LEU A 649 -19.60 -7.85 -57.15
CA LEU A 649 -19.01 -7.78 -58.50
C LEU A 649 -20.04 -7.63 -59.64
N PRO A 650 -21.18 -8.35 -59.68
CA PRO A 650 -22.14 -8.23 -60.79
C PRO A 650 -22.85 -6.87 -60.88
N LYS A 651 -22.75 -6.04 -59.84
CA LYS A 651 -23.35 -4.69 -59.80
C LYS A 651 -22.38 -3.61 -60.29
N VAL A 652 -21.08 -3.89 -60.34
CA VAL A 652 -20.04 -2.95 -60.79
C VAL A 652 -20.12 -2.76 -62.30
N LYS A 653 -20.03 -1.50 -62.75
CA LYS A 653 -20.04 -1.12 -64.17
C LYS A 653 -18.84 -0.21 -64.46
N ALA A 654 -18.63 0.07 -65.75
CA ALA A 654 -17.58 0.98 -66.20
C ALA A 654 -17.72 2.36 -65.51
N SER A 655 -16.67 2.79 -64.83
CA SER A 655 -16.60 4.00 -64.00
C SER A 655 -17.41 4.01 -62.70
N SER A 656 -17.97 2.88 -62.26
CA SER A 656 -18.66 2.80 -60.96
C SER A 656 -17.76 3.18 -59.80
N THR A 657 -18.31 3.89 -58.83
CA THR A 657 -17.71 4.17 -57.53
C THR A 657 -18.06 3.05 -56.56
N VAL A 658 -17.06 2.46 -55.91
CA VAL A 658 -17.26 1.32 -55.00
C VAL A 658 -16.57 1.58 -53.68
N GLU A 659 -17.31 1.40 -52.57
CA GLU A 659 -16.76 1.34 -51.22
C GLU A 659 -17.11 -0.01 -50.62
N LEU A 660 -16.10 -0.73 -50.11
CA LEU A 660 -16.24 -2.04 -49.45
C LEU A 660 -15.48 -2.03 -48.13
N GLU A 661 -16.18 -2.34 -47.04
CA GLU A 661 -15.59 -2.72 -45.76
C GLU A 661 -15.96 -4.18 -45.45
N THR A 662 -14.98 -4.98 -45.10
CA THR A 662 -15.21 -6.30 -44.50
C THR A 662 -14.41 -6.47 -43.21
N ARG A 663 -14.91 -7.29 -42.30
CA ARG A 663 -14.32 -7.60 -41.00
C ARG A 663 -14.14 -9.11 -40.90
N LEU A 664 -12.89 -9.57 -40.80
CA LEU A 664 -12.51 -10.99 -40.78
C LEU A 664 -11.53 -11.22 -39.62
N SER A 665 -11.64 -12.34 -38.92
CA SER A 665 -10.75 -12.71 -37.81
C SER A 665 -9.30 -12.98 -38.23
N GLU A 666 -9.08 -13.20 -39.53
CA GLU A 666 -7.78 -13.40 -40.19
C GLU A 666 -6.62 -12.48 -39.80
N SER A 667 -5.40 -12.96 -40.03
CA SER A 667 -4.15 -12.24 -39.73
C SER A 667 -3.97 -10.95 -40.58
N PRO A 668 -3.23 -9.92 -40.10
CA PRO A 668 -3.03 -8.67 -40.86
C PRO A 668 -2.45 -8.88 -42.28
N GLN A 669 -1.59 -9.88 -42.46
CA GLN A 669 -0.99 -10.24 -43.74
C GLN A 669 -2.04 -10.81 -44.70
N VAL A 670 -2.89 -11.73 -44.23
CA VAL A 670 -3.98 -12.33 -45.02
C VAL A 670 -5.03 -11.26 -45.35
N ARG A 671 -5.45 -10.45 -44.36
CA ARG A 671 -6.39 -9.32 -44.57
C ARG A 671 -5.88 -8.32 -45.61
N LYS A 672 -4.58 -8.02 -45.61
CA LYS A 672 -3.96 -7.18 -46.64
C LYS A 672 -4.04 -7.83 -48.02
N GLY A 673 -3.69 -9.12 -48.14
CA GLY A 673 -3.79 -9.87 -49.41
C GLY A 673 -5.21 -9.86 -49.98
N ILE A 674 -6.21 -10.10 -49.13
CA ILE A 674 -7.63 -10.00 -49.49
C ILE A 674 -7.96 -8.58 -49.97
N ALA A 675 -7.53 -7.53 -49.24
CA ALA A 675 -7.79 -6.15 -49.62
C ALA A 675 -7.18 -5.77 -50.98
N ASP A 676 -5.99 -6.27 -51.28
CA ASP A 676 -5.28 -6.03 -52.53
C ASP A 676 -5.97 -6.76 -53.69
N GLN A 677 -6.33 -8.04 -53.53
CA GLN A 677 -7.07 -8.83 -54.54
C GLN A 677 -8.48 -8.27 -54.81
N VAL A 678 -9.22 -7.86 -53.77
CA VAL A 678 -10.56 -7.25 -53.94
C VAL A 678 -10.47 -5.94 -54.74
N ARG A 679 -9.43 -5.12 -54.53
CA ARG A 679 -9.23 -3.91 -55.36
C ARG A 679 -8.95 -4.28 -56.82
N GLU A 680 -8.15 -5.32 -57.06
CA GLU A 680 -7.87 -5.79 -58.42
C GLU A 680 -9.15 -6.27 -59.12
N GLU A 681 -9.92 -7.19 -58.51
CA GLU A 681 -11.17 -7.70 -59.09
C GLU A 681 -12.19 -6.56 -59.35
N LEU A 682 -12.29 -5.57 -58.46
CA LEU A 682 -13.15 -4.39 -58.66
C LEU A 682 -12.68 -3.49 -59.80
N ILE A 683 -11.38 -3.24 -59.94
CA ILE A 683 -10.81 -2.43 -61.04
C ILE A 683 -11.01 -3.15 -62.38
N GLN A 684 -10.78 -4.48 -62.43
CA GLN A 684 -11.04 -5.30 -63.61
C GLN A 684 -12.53 -5.28 -64.02
N ALA A 685 -13.45 -5.24 -63.05
CA ALA A 685 -14.89 -5.06 -63.29
C ALA A 685 -15.30 -3.62 -63.71
N GLY A 686 -14.36 -2.67 -63.73
CA GLY A 686 -14.56 -1.30 -64.21
C GLY A 686 -14.71 -0.22 -63.13
N ALA A 687 -14.51 -0.55 -61.85
CA ALA A 687 -14.61 0.41 -60.75
C ALA A 687 -13.52 1.50 -60.83
N LYS A 688 -13.93 2.76 -60.64
CA LYS A 688 -13.03 3.91 -60.57
C LYS A 688 -12.52 4.11 -59.15
N ALA A 689 -11.27 3.71 -58.90
CA ALA A 689 -10.55 3.90 -57.63
C ALA A 689 -11.33 3.37 -56.39
N PRO A 690 -11.63 2.05 -56.33
CA PRO A 690 -12.43 1.47 -55.26
C PRO A 690 -11.79 1.64 -53.88
N ARG A 691 -12.58 2.04 -52.89
CA ARG A 691 -12.15 2.10 -51.48
C ARG A 691 -12.41 0.75 -50.82
N VAL A 692 -11.35 0.03 -50.49
CA VAL A 692 -11.43 -1.30 -49.87
C VAL A 692 -10.71 -1.30 -48.53
N ARG A 693 -11.48 -1.62 -47.47
CA ARG A 693 -11.02 -1.84 -46.09
C ARG A 693 -11.29 -3.28 -45.68
N VAL A 694 -10.27 -3.95 -45.16
CA VAL A 694 -10.38 -5.28 -44.53
C VAL A 694 -9.87 -5.14 -43.10
N LEU A 695 -10.82 -4.93 -42.18
CA LEU A 695 -10.55 -4.77 -40.75
C LEU A 695 -10.51 -6.13 -40.06
N SER A 696 -9.92 -6.21 -38.87
CA SER A 696 -10.08 -7.41 -38.05
C SER A 696 -11.49 -7.51 -37.47
N ALA A 697 -12.03 -8.72 -37.39
CA ALA A 697 -13.23 -9.02 -36.60
C ALA A 697 -12.93 -9.23 -35.10
N TYR A 698 -11.66 -9.43 -34.72
CA TYR A 698 -11.19 -9.56 -33.35
C TYR A 698 -10.76 -8.19 -32.79
N LYS A 699 -11.09 -7.89 -31.51
CA LYS A 699 -10.77 -6.60 -30.85
C LYS A 699 -10.95 -5.39 -31.77
N GLN A 700 -12.12 -5.30 -32.40
CA GLN A 700 -12.43 -4.35 -33.47
C GLN A 700 -12.16 -2.89 -33.04
N GLY A 701 -12.45 -2.53 -31.79
CA GLY A 701 -12.18 -1.19 -31.27
C GLY A 701 -10.67 -0.86 -31.22
N PHE A 702 -9.86 -1.73 -30.63
CA PHE A 702 -8.40 -1.56 -30.53
C PHE A 702 -7.70 -1.62 -31.90
N LEU A 703 -8.13 -2.51 -32.79
CA LEU A 703 -7.55 -2.62 -34.13
C LEU A 703 -8.02 -1.49 -35.06
N TRP A 704 -9.23 -0.95 -34.89
CA TRP A 704 -9.60 0.33 -35.53
C TRP A 704 -8.68 1.48 -35.08
N LEU A 705 -8.43 1.62 -33.78
CA LEU A 705 -7.53 2.64 -33.27
C LEU A 705 -6.09 2.50 -33.82
N THR A 706 -5.55 1.28 -33.85
CA THR A 706 -4.14 1.04 -34.19
C THR A 706 -3.87 0.88 -35.68
N GLU A 707 -4.81 0.32 -36.46
CA GLU A 707 -4.65 0.09 -37.90
C GLU A 707 -5.29 1.17 -38.78
N VAL A 708 -6.22 1.99 -38.24
CA VAL A 708 -6.89 3.08 -38.99
C VAL A 708 -6.58 4.46 -38.40
N VAL A 709 -6.90 4.69 -37.13
CA VAL A 709 -6.80 6.04 -36.54
C VAL A 709 -5.35 6.52 -36.39
N ILE A 710 -4.45 5.69 -35.85
CA ILE A 710 -3.03 6.06 -35.72
C ILE A 710 -2.41 6.42 -37.09
N PRO A 711 -2.55 5.60 -38.15
CA PRO A 711 -2.10 5.99 -39.49
C PRO A 711 -2.70 7.29 -40.02
N GLU A 712 -4.01 7.52 -39.82
CA GLU A 712 -4.68 8.74 -40.27
C GLU A 712 -4.31 9.99 -39.47
N LEU A 713 -3.80 9.85 -38.24
CA LEU A 713 -3.31 10.95 -37.39
C LEU A 713 -1.85 11.35 -37.67
N LYS A 714 -1.05 10.48 -38.31
CA LYS A 714 0.35 10.79 -38.63
C LYS A 714 0.43 12.04 -39.50
N GLY A 715 1.23 13.01 -39.06
CA GLY A 715 1.39 14.32 -39.72
C GLY A 715 0.31 15.38 -39.41
N LYS A 716 -0.77 15.05 -38.68
CA LYS A 716 -1.84 16.02 -38.35
C LYS A 716 -1.59 16.90 -37.13
N GLY A 717 -0.44 16.76 -36.46
CA GLY A 717 -0.04 17.62 -35.34
C GLY A 717 -0.87 17.45 -34.06
N ALA A 718 -1.53 16.31 -33.89
CA ALA A 718 -2.25 15.98 -32.66
C ALA A 718 -1.31 15.94 -31.44
N LYS A 719 -1.82 16.39 -30.29
CA LYS A 719 -1.14 16.50 -28.99
C LYS A 719 -1.93 15.89 -27.84
N SER A 720 -3.25 15.78 -27.98
CA SER A 720 -4.10 14.99 -27.10
C SER A 720 -5.19 14.27 -27.90
N VAL A 721 -5.72 13.21 -27.31
CA VAL A 721 -6.81 12.39 -27.85
C VAL A 721 -7.81 12.14 -26.73
N ASN A 722 -9.10 12.32 -27.01
CA ASN A 722 -10.19 11.95 -26.10
C ASN A 722 -11.12 10.97 -26.81
N ILE A 723 -11.47 9.88 -26.13
CA ILE A 723 -12.39 8.86 -26.64
C ILE A 723 -13.60 8.76 -25.71
N LYS A 724 -14.78 9.06 -26.24
CA LYS A 724 -16.06 8.74 -25.62
C LYS A 724 -16.46 7.32 -25.98
N ILE A 725 -16.84 6.55 -24.97
CA ILE A 725 -17.06 5.11 -25.04
C ILE A 725 -18.46 4.83 -24.52
N ALA A 726 -19.29 4.12 -25.29
CA ALA A 726 -20.64 3.78 -24.86
C ALA A 726 -20.62 2.88 -23.61
N SER A 727 -21.37 3.30 -22.59
CA SER A 727 -21.65 2.47 -21.41
C SER A 727 -22.50 1.26 -21.80
N ASN A 728 -22.09 0.06 -21.37
CA ASN A 728 -22.88 -1.16 -21.62
C ASN A 728 -23.83 -1.41 -20.45
N ASN A 729 -25.06 -0.89 -20.56
CA ASN A 729 -26.11 -1.06 -19.55
C ASN A 729 -26.96 -2.32 -19.86
N PRO A 730 -26.77 -3.44 -19.13
CA PRO A 730 -27.54 -4.66 -19.36
C PRO A 730 -29.00 -4.52 -18.88
N ASP A 731 -29.90 -5.27 -19.52
CA ASP A 731 -31.31 -5.36 -19.11
C ASP A 731 -31.45 -6.19 -17.81
N LEU A 732 -31.43 -5.49 -16.68
CA LEU A 732 -31.57 -6.08 -15.33
C LEU A 732 -32.97 -6.63 -15.02
N THR A 733 -33.96 -6.50 -15.93
CA THR A 733 -35.25 -7.17 -15.75
C THR A 733 -35.16 -8.67 -16.04
N LYS A 734 -34.18 -9.08 -16.85
CA LYS A 734 -33.88 -10.49 -17.16
C LYS A 734 -32.90 -11.03 -16.12
N LYS A 735 -33.32 -12.04 -15.35
CA LYS A 735 -32.50 -12.66 -14.30
C LYS A 735 -31.41 -13.56 -14.88
N TYR A 736 -30.24 -12.99 -15.16
CA TYR A 736 -29.00 -13.72 -15.39
C TYR A 736 -28.21 -13.89 -14.08
N ARG A 737 -27.34 -14.91 -14.02
CA ARG A 737 -26.40 -15.14 -12.91
C ARG A 737 -25.22 -14.15 -12.96
N PHE A 738 -24.81 -13.77 -14.16
CA PHE A 738 -23.77 -12.78 -14.42
C PHE A 738 -24.25 -11.78 -15.48
N TYR A 739 -23.73 -10.55 -15.42
CA TYR A 739 -24.00 -9.50 -16.40
C TYR A 739 -22.68 -8.89 -16.85
N GLU A 740 -22.63 -8.37 -18.08
CA GLU A 740 -21.50 -7.56 -18.54
C GLU A 740 -21.45 -6.23 -17.78
N VAL A 741 -20.24 -5.78 -17.44
CA VAL A 741 -20.00 -4.50 -16.74
C VAL A 741 -20.18 -3.29 -17.66
N PRO A 742 -20.52 -2.09 -17.13
CA PRO A 742 -20.63 -0.86 -17.91
C PRO A 742 -19.39 -0.53 -18.75
N SER A 743 -18.20 -0.83 -18.23
CA SER A 743 -16.89 -0.61 -18.88
C SER A 743 -16.52 -1.64 -19.97
N ARG A 744 -17.44 -2.54 -20.36
CA ARG A 744 -17.21 -3.65 -21.32
C ARG A 744 -16.51 -3.23 -22.62
N TRP A 745 -16.84 -2.06 -23.17
CA TRP A 745 -16.23 -1.53 -24.40
C TRP A 745 -14.89 -0.83 -24.16
N LEU A 746 -14.67 -0.27 -22.96
CA LEU A 746 -13.39 0.32 -22.57
C LEU A 746 -12.31 -0.75 -22.44
N HIS A 747 -12.65 -1.92 -21.87
CA HIS A 747 -11.71 -3.04 -21.72
C HIS A 747 -11.17 -3.57 -23.06
N GLU A 748 -11.94 -3.45 -24.15
CA GLU A 748 -11.49 -3.87 -25.49
C GLU A 748 -10.33 -3.00 -26.02
N LEU A 749 -10.29 -1.72 -25.64
CA LEU A 749 -9.30 -0.75 -26.11
C LEU A 749 -7.91 -0.93 -25.47
N TYR A 750 -7.75 -1.77 -24.43
CA TYR A 750 -6.44 -1.95 -23.79
C TYR A 750 -5.46 -2.74 -24.69
N PRO A 751 -4.20 -2.26 -24.90
CA PRO A 751 -3.56 -1.05 -24.37
C PRO A 751 -3.34 0.06 -25.44
N ALA A 752 -4.40 0.78 -25.83
CA ALA A 752 -4.32 1.77 -26.92
C ALA A 752 -3.43 2.98 -26.60
N ASP A 753 -3.46 3.48 -25.36
CA ASP A 753 -2.66 4.61 -24.88
C ASP A 753 -1.15 4.41 -25.19
N GLU A 754 -0.62 3.22 -24.90
CA GLU A 754 0.79 2.87 -25.16
C GLU A 754 1.13 2.88 -26.65
N PHE A 755 0.18 2.53 -27.50
CA PHE A 755 0.36 2.56 -28.95
C PHE A 755 0.32 4.00 -29.50
N PHE A 756 -0.51 4.88 -28.93
CA PHE A 756 -0.53 6.31 -29.28
C PHE A 756 0.75 7.02 -28.82
N GLU A 757 1.23 6.72 -27.61
CA GLU A 757 2.51 7.22 -27.10
C GLU A 757 3.67 6.78 -28.01
N ARG A 758 3.80 5.47 -28.24
CA ARG A 758 4.90 4.90 -29.04
C ARG A 758 4.89 5.32 -30.52
N GLN A 759 3.71 5.53 -31.13
CA GLN A 759 3.61 5.81 -32.58
C GLN A 759 3.37 7.27 -32.96
N LEU A 760 2.83 8.09 -32.04
CA LEU A 760 2.50 9.50 -32.29
C LEU A 760 3.17 10.47 -31.31
N GLY A 761 3.81 9.98 -30.24
CA GLY A 761 4.41 10.82 -29.20
C GLY A 761 3.38 11.55 -28.34
N ILE A 762 2.16 11.01 -28.23
CA ILE A 762 1.10 11.53 -27.37
C ILE A 762 1.22 10.82 -26.02
N ALA A 763 1.73 11.52 -25.02
CA ALA A 763 1.93 10.96 -23.68
C ALA A 763 0.62 10.39 -23.10
N LYS A 764 0.70 9.35 -22.27
CA LYS A 764 -0.49 8.70 -21.66
C LYS A 764 -1.41 9.69 -20.93
N THR A 765 -0.85 10.71 -20.27
CA THR A 765 -1.60 11.78 -19.58
C THR A 765 -2.40 12.70 -20.51
N ALA A 766 -2.13 12.65 -21.83
CA ALA A 766 -2.86 13.36 -22.88
C ALA A 766 -3.80 12.44 -23.69
N PHE A 767 -4.04 11.21 -23.22
CA PHE A 767 -4.97 10.25 -23.79
C PHE A 767 -6.14 10.00 -22.82
N GLY A 768 -7.27 10.68 -23.06
CA GLY A 768 -8.47 10.59 -22.23
C GLY A 768 -9.46 9.54 -22.73
N MET A 769 -10.12 8.84 -21.79
CA MET A 769 -11.25 7.95 -22.04
C MET A 769 -12.40 8.28 -21.10
N GLU A 770 -13.62 8.37 -21.64
CA GLU A 770 -14.85 8.77 -20.93
C GLU A 770 -15.96 7.76 -21.23
N LEU A 771 -16.61 7.22 -20.20
CA LEU A 771 -17.83 6.42 -20.37
C LEU A 771 -19.04 7.35 -20.53
N VAL A 772 -19.91 7.05 -21.50
CA VAL A 772 -21.06 7.87 -21.88
C VAL A 772 -22.29 6.98 -22.07
N ASP A 773 -23.36 7.25 -21.33
CA ASP A 773 -24.66 6.61 -21.53
C ASP A 773 -25.37 7.11 -22.79
N ASP A 774 -26.25 6.28 -23.37
CA ASP A 774 -27.06 6.57 -24.56
C ASP A 774 -26.28 7.10 -25.79
N ALA A 775 -25.00 6.73 -25.88
CA ALA A 775 -24.13 7.11 -27.00
C ALA A 775 -24.58 6.47 -28.32
N LYS A 776 -24.61 7.27 -29.39
CA LYS A 776 -25.00 6.83 -30.75
C LYS A 776 -24.06 5.77 -31.35
N ASP A 777 -22.77 5.93 -31.11
CA ASP A 777 -21.68 5.07 -31.60
C ASP A 777 -20.91 4.54 -30.39
N ILE A 778 -20.41 3.29 -30.47
CA ILE A 778 -19.70 2.66 -29.34
C ILE A 778 -18.41 3.42 -29.00
N TYR A 779 -17.72 3.94 -30.01
CA TYR A 779 -16.53 4.78 -29.86
C TYR A 779 -16.68 6.07 -30.66
N SER A 780 -16.36 7.20 -30.03
CA SER A 780 -16.25 8.51 -30.67
C SER A 780 -14.96 9.18 -30.22
N LEU A 781 -14.06 9.46 -31.16
CA LEU A 781 -12.72 9.97 -30.90
C LEU A 781 -12.56 11.39 -31.45
N GLU A 782 -11.98 12.27 -30.64
CA GLU A 782 -11.51 13.60 -31.05
C GLU A 782 -10.03 13.76 -30.71
N ALA A 783 -9.23 14.25 -31.66
CA ALA A 783 -7.82 14.58 -31.43
C ALA A 783 -7.58 16.09 -31.58
N LEU A 784 -6.87 16.69 -30.64
CA LEU A 784 -6.62 18.13 -30.56
C LEU A 784 -5.13 18.45 -30.84
N ASN A 785 -4.85 19.62 -31.43
CA ASN A 785 -3.50 20.14 -31.56
C ASN A 785 -3.05 20.93 -30.30
N ALA A 786 -1.82 21.46 -30.32
CA ALA A 786 -1.27 22.27 -29.22
C ALA A 786 -2.08 23.53 -28.87
N ALA A 787 -2.93 24.03 -29.78
CA ALA A 787 -3.81 25.17 -29.57
C ALA A 787 -5.23 24.76 -29.12
N GLY A 788 -5.46 23.49 -28.78
CA GLY A 788 -6.76 22.95 -28.38
C GLY A 788 -7.77 22.80 -29.51
N GLN A 789 -7.35 22.96 -30.78
CA GLN A 789 -8.24 22.84 -31.94
C GLN A 789 -8.33 21.39 -32.39
N VAL A 790 -9.53 20.94 -32.75
CA VAL A 790 -9.74 19.59 -33.30
C VAL A 790 -9.06 19.45 -34.67
N VAL A 791 -8.15 18.50 -34.80
CA VAL A 791 -7.47 18.14 -36.06
C VAL A 791 -7.98 16.84 -36.66
N TYR A 792 -8.75 16.05 -35.90
CA TYR A 792 -9.34 14.79 -36.36
C TYR A 792 -10.55 14.43 -35.50
N LYS A 793 -11.60 13.89 -36.15
CA LYS A 793 -12.72 13.20 -35.52
C LYS A 793 -13.00 11.90 -36.25
N ALA A 794 -13.34 10.85 -35.52
CA ALA A 794 -13.84 9.60 -36.10
C ALA A 794 -14.75 8.86 -35.11
N THR A 795 -15.75 8.14 -35.62
CA THR A 795 -16.57 7.22 -34.83
C THR A 795 -16.43 5.80 -35.33
N PHE A 796 -16.67 4.83 -34.45
CA PHE A 796 -16.64 3.41 -34.79
C PHE A 796 -17.55 2.60 -33.86
N SER A 797 -18.25 1.63 -34.45
CA SER A 797 -19.05 0.67 -33.72
C SER A 797 -18.66 -0.75 -34.15
N PRO A 798 -18.24 -1.63 -33.22
CA PRO A 798 -18.03 -3.04 -33.50
C PRO A 798 -19.31 -3.71 -34.05
N LYS A 799 -19.15 -4.68 -34.96
CA LYS A 799 -20.26 -5.55 -35.37
C LYS A 799 -20.36 -6.67 -34.34
N ILE A 800 -21.55 -6.90 -33.78
CA ILE A 800 -21.76 -7.81 -32.65
C ILE A 800 -22.78 -8.91 -32.94
N ALA A 801 -22.62 -10.04 -32.27
CA ALA A 801 -23.61 -11.10 -32.13
C ALA A 801 -23.87 -11.37 -30.64
N GLU A 802 -25.10 -11.73 -30.27
CA GLU A 802 -25.48 -12.09 -28.89
C GLU A 802 -25.81 -13.57 -28.77
N ARG A 803 -25.13 -14.28 -27.86
CA ARG A 803 -25.39 -15.71 -27.58
C ARG A 803 -25.37 -16.02 -26.08
N GLU A 804 -25.79 -17.22 -25.69
CA GLU A 804 -25.57 -17.74 -24.34
C GLU A 804 -24.06 -17.88 -24.08
N TYR A 805 -23.62 -17.57 -22.86
CA TYR A 805 -22.21 -17.70 -22.48
C TYR A 805 -21.75 -19.17 -22.46
N LEU A 806 -22.61 -20.06 -21.97
CA LEU A 806 -22.43 -21.51 -21.98
C LEU A 806 -23.78 -22.18 -22.31
N GLU A 807 -23.87 -22.88 -23.45
CA GLU A 807 -25.13 -23.47 -23.93
C GLU A 807 -25.62 -24.63 -23.07
N LYS A 808 -24.70 -25.34 -22.39
CA LYS A 808 -25.03 -26.34 -21.36
C LYS A 808 -25.64 -25.73 -20.08
N PHE A 809 -25.52 -24.41 -19.89
CA PHE A 809 -25.99 -23.66 -18.73
C PHE A 809 -26.82 -22.42 -19.13
N PRO A 810 -27.96 -22.61 -19.83
CA PRO A 810 -28.75 -21.50 -20.34
C PRO A 810 -29.26 -20.60 -19.21
N GLY A 811 -29.28 -19.28 -19.45
CA GLY A 811 -29.71 -18.30 -18.46
C GLY A 811 -28.65 -17.94 -17.41
N TRP A 812 -27.43 -18.47 -17.49
CA TRP A 812 -26.32 -17.98 -16.65
C TRP A 812 -25.87 -16.58 -17.06
N SER A 813 -25.69 -16.33 -18.36
CA SER A 813 -25.42 -15.02 -18.93
C SER A 813 -25.59 -15.08 -20.44
N ARG A 814 -25.97 -13.95 -21.05
CA ARG A 814 -25.72 -13.71 -22.48
C ARG A 814 -24.56 -12.74 -22.66
N VAL A 815 -23.82 -12.90 -23.75
CA VAL A 815 -22.59 -12.15 -24.03
C VAL A 815 -22.63 -11.53 -25.42
N LYS A 816 -22.11 -10.30 -25.53
CA LYS A 816 -21.95 -9.58 -26.80
C LYS A 816 -20.55 -9.83 -27.31
N VAL A 817 -20.46 -10.60 -28.40
CA VAL A 817 -19.18 -10.94 -29.03
C VAL A 817 -19.03 -10.27 -30.38
N THR A 818 -17.82 -9.85 -30.70
CA THR A 818 -17.49 -9.21 -31.97
C THR A 818 -17.50 -10.25 -33.09
N THR A 819 -18.20 -9.96 -34.18
CA THR A 819 -18.43 -10.88 -35.31
C THR A 819 -17.98 -10.28 -36.63
N GLY A 820 -17.84 -11.13 -37.65
CA GLY A 820 -17.41 -10.78 -38.99
C GLY A 820 -18.55 -10.17 -39.81
N TRP A 821 -18.18 -9.41 -40.84
CA TRP A 821 -19.16 -8.65 -41.62
C TRP A 821 -18.64 -8.32 -43.02
N ILE A 822 -19.54 -8.16 -43.99
CA ILE A 822 -19.27 -7.53 -45.29
C ILE A 822 -20.30 -6.42 -45.53
N SER A 823 -19.82 -5.24 -45.88
CA SER A 823 -20.63 -4.08 -46.25
C SER A 823 -20.05 -3.48 -47.52
N ALA A 824 -20.85 -3.33 -48.58
CA ALA A 824 -20.39 -2.71 -49.81
C ALA A 824 -21.47 -1.83 -50.45
N THR A 825 -21.04 -0.71 -51.02
CA THR A 825 -21.89 0.16 -51.84
C THR A 825 -21.30 0.31 -53.24
N VAL A 826 -22.17 0.38 -54.24
CA VAL A 826 -21.84 0.66 -55.65
C VAL A 826 -22.69 1.84 -56.10
N ASP A 827 -22.04 2.90 -56.56
CA ASP A 827 -22.67 4.15 -57.00
C ASP A 827 -23.65 4.75 -55.97
N GLY A 828 -23.27 4.65 -54.69
CA GLY A 828 -24.02 5.13 -53.53
C GLY A 828 -25.18 4.22 -53.10
N GLN A 829 -25.45 3.12 -53.81
CA GLN A 829 -26.47 2.14 -53.45
C GLN A 829 -25.86 0.96 -52.70
N SER A 830 -26.52 0.45 -51.66
CA SER A 830 -26.06 -0.73 -50.93
C SER A 830 -26.11 -1.98 -51.82
N ALA A 831 -24.96 -2.62 -52.00
CA ALA A 831 -24.82 -3.87 -52.71
C ALA A 831 -25.01 -5.06 -51.76
N ILE A 832 -24.45 -4.99 -50.55
CA ILE A 832 -24.60 -5.97 -49.47
C ILE A 832 -24.33 -5.30 -48.12
N ASP A 833 -25.04 -5.69 -47.06
CA ASP A 833 -24.65 -5.50 -45.66
C ASP A 833 -25.04 -6.76 -44.88
N ALA A 834 -24.09 -7.63 -44.57
CA ALA A 834 -24.35 -8.98 -44.06
C ALA A 834 -23.28 -9.48 -43.08
N ARG A 835 -23.70 -10.29 -42.10
CA ARG A 835 -22.81 -11.01 -41.19
C ARG A 835 -22.02 -12.08 -41.95
N ILE A 836 -20.79 -12.31 -41.48
CA ILE A 836 -19.98 -13.50 -41.77
C ILE A 836 -19.58 -14.05 -40.41
N GLU A 837 -19.96 -15.29 -40.10
CA GLU A 837 -19.57 -15.89 -38.81
C GLU A 837 -18.09 -16.21 -38.83
N THR A 838 -17.34 -15.73 -37.83
CA THR A 838 -15.87 -15.85 -37.83
C THR A 838 -15.40 -17.26 -37.47
N ASP A 839 -14.15 -17.61 -37.80
CA ASP A 839 -13.61 -18.92 -37.44
C ASP A 839 -13.61 -19.19 -35.92
N PRO A 840 -13.31 -18.21 -35.03
CA PRO A 840 -13.51 -18.38 -33.59
C PRO A 840 -14.96 -18.62 -33.17
N GLU A 841 -15.96 -18.03 -33.85
CA GLU A 841 -17.37 -18.31 -33.58
C GLU A 841 -17.75 -19.74 -33.99
N ARG A 842 -17.32 -20.18 -35.19
CA ARG A 842 -17.55 -21.54 -35.68
C ARG A 842 -16.87 -22.60 -34.80
N PHE A 843 -15.66 -22.33 -34.32
CA PHE A 843 -14.99 -23.16 -33.33
C PHE A 843 -15.78 -23.21 -32.02
N TRP A 844 -16.28 -22.06 -31.55
CA TRP A 844 -17.04 -21.98 -30.31
C TRP A 844 -18.37 -22.73 -30.39
N ASP A 845 -19.05 -22.74 -31.55
CA ASP A 845 -20.25 -23.57 -31.78
C ASP A 845 -19.94 -25.07 -31.63
N VAL A 846 -18.83 -25.53 -32.19
CA VAL A 846 -18.39 -26.92 -32.04
C VAL A 846 -18.04 -27.22 -30.58
N TYR A 847 -17.35 -26.30 -29.90
CA TYR A 847 -17.02 -26.45 -28.49
C TYR A 847 -18.28 -26.52 -27.60
N GLN A 848 -19.25 -25.62 -27.78
CA GLN A 848 -20.48 -25.57 -26.98
C GLN A 848 -21.40 -26.77 -27.26
N GLY A 849 -21.61 -27.09 -28.53
CA GLY A 849 -22.55 -28.14 -28.94
C GLY A 849 -22.02 -29.56 -28.80
N LYS A 850 -20.69 -29.79 -28.83
CA LYS A 850 -20.10 -31.14 -28.84
C LYS A 850 -19.08 -31.39 -27.73
N THR A 851 -18.16 -30.45 -27.47
CA THR A 851 -17.05 -30.68 -26.53
C THR A 851 -17.47 -30.45 -25.07
N LEU A 852 -18.14 -29.33 -24.78
CA LEU A 852 -18.59 -28.97 -23.43
C LEU A 852 -19.55 -30.00 -22.80
N PRO A 853 -20.51 -30.61 -23.54
CA PRO A 853 -21.34 -31.69 -23.00
C PRO A 853 -20.51 -32.91 -22.58
N LYS A 854 -19.53 -33.35 -23.38
CA LYS A 854 -18.63 -34.46 -23.03
C LYS A 854 -17.82 -34.17 -21.77
N ILE A 855 -17.29 -32.94 -21.65
CA ILE A 855 -16.56 -32.49 -20.44
C ILE A 855 -17.48 -32.52 -19.23
N TYR A 856 -18.68 -31.93 -19.33
CA TYR A 856 -19.67 -31.89 -18.25
C TYR A 856 -20.06 -33.30 -17.80
N ASP A 857 -20.43 -34.18 -18.73
CA ASP A 857 -20.91 -35.52 -18.41
C ASP A 857 -19.78 -36.36 -17.77
N ASN A 858 -18.52 -36.14 -18.15
CA ASN A 858 -17.37 -36.76 -17.48
C ASN A 858 -17.10 -36.18 -16.07
N VAL A 859 -17.20 -34.86 -15.89
CA VAL A 859 -17.04 -34.24 -14.55
C VAL A 859 -18.11 -34.80 -13.61
N MET A 860 -19.39 -34.75 -14.00
CA MET A 860 -20.49 -35.30 -13.19
C MET A 860 -20.27 -36.78 -12.84
N LYS A 861 -19.83 -37.60 -13.81
CA LYS A 861 -19.53 -39.02 -13.58
C LYS A 861 -18.43 -39.24 -12.52
N ILE A 862 -17.48 -38.33 -12.40
CA ILE A 862 -16.36 -38.43 -11.45
C ILE A 862 -16.71 -37.81 -10.09
N THR A 863 -17.50 -36.74 -10.06
CA THR A 863 -17.81 -35.99 -8.82
C THR A 863 -19.06 -36.47 -8.08
N GLY A 864 -19.98 -37.18 -8.76
CA GLY A 864 -21.30 -37.55 -8.24
C GLY A 864 -22.39 -36.60 -8.72
#